data_AF-A0A3E1ES60-F1
#
_entry.id   AF-A0A3E1ES60-F1
#
_cell.length_a   1.000
_cell.length_b   1.000
_cell.length_c   1.000
_cell.angle_alpha   90.00
_cell.angle_beta   90.00
_cell.angle_gamma   90.00
#
_symmetry.space_group_name_H-M   'P 1'
#
loop_
_entity.id
_entity.type
_entity.pdbx_description
1 polymer ?
#
loop_
_entity_poly.entity_id
_entity_poly.type
_entity_poly.pdbx_seq_one_letter_code
_entity_poly.pdbx_strand_id
1 'polypeptide(L)'
;MNSPSLRLLSPLLIALATAPVAHAARIVWVSDNGPEGSAATTGTGSDGVVRGSWHPAVSTGTPFVDQGFIDLLTSAGHSVSRFNPQSGRLSTDDVPLLNAFDLVILGSALNSGPFNLNAQGNKWNVDVRSPMIVTKATLIRANRMGYLNAPNASTEYDSAANDPLRTSSGKLTFNVPTHPVFSGIPATLLGADTVMNDFAGIRVPSPTNNRGTSIQFFAVRLNGADQPISNTIEPGGRLLATLDFNPLDPGVNIPAGQTPAIHPTDIYDVKGYGIAEWPAGTVVRTTQASDTLAGYRLLFSCGTRDATGTSTSAPNPQAGALDLSTAGQQMFLNAVTYAVTQPPVGPNRWTNSPAGDFLWNSTSQNWDSPSFWSDSQDALFTSQGAGNVILDSPVNVHDLFFGAPYTISSPNASTLTLAESDPAKDPVITVHGPTTISAELSGVDGLAIKGTSSLTLEGRNSLSGGTRLLSGTVIMKAAVSSNSLSPSALDSIDALEPGATLKYFNALDPALPYTTNSNLRSANGQLYRYGRLVMSGGTFDLNGDDNQNQMPAPSGFGTITNNSPLARAVLKMGAPAGSITTFSGIIQNGNGGNMTVSVVPNSATAQKQGFRTDIDMANFDSGAVFILDNANTFTGFTRIGSGTLTFTSRGRWGQQVSTGDPVTSSPNGSIICNGSTTDLRVDFNGTSQTTGGLSGNGGVFANNADATLSILTVGNANISNSVWPTGGSGQNGKITDNTNGGTGRVGLTKIGTGTIGLPTAQSDYSGPTRIQAGTLEFTATGAPSPRSAIYLSSTAALKLSYSGTRDIPAFYIDGTRQPDGIVYSAATHPSLISGPGSIYSSPVTIERSGPNVVVSWSNSGTLQQSSDLTTWTDLPDAVSPLSEPASAQRKFYRLRQ
;
A
#
# COMPACT_ATOMS: atom_id res chain seq x y z
N MET A 1 -62.91 55.15 -37.70
CA MET A 1 -63.37 54.95 -39.09
C MET A 1 -62.31 54.13 -39.81
N ASN A 2 -62.74 52.96 -40.30
CA ASN A 2 -62.24 52.13 -41.40
C ASN A 2 -60.84 51.49 -41.36
N SER A 3 -60.90 50.14 -41.31
CA SER A 3 -60.20 49.16 -42.17
C SER A 3 -59.30 48.16 -41.41
N PRO A 4 -59.11 46.92 -41.92
CA PRO A 4 -60.14 45.89 -42.12
C PRO A 4 -59.74 44.51 -41.54
N SER A 5 -60.71 43.62 -41.45
CA SER A 5 -60.60 42.22 -41.01
C SER A 5 -59.77 41.37 -41.99
N LEU A 6 -58.74 40.67 -41.49
CA LEU A 6 -58.04 39.61 -42.22
C LEU A 6 -58.27 38.25 -41.54
N ARG A 7 -58.67 37.27 -42.35
CA ARG A 7 -59.12 35.92 -42.00
C ARG A 7 -57.99 35.08 -41.39
N LEU A 8 -58.30 34.35 -40.31
CA LEU A 8 -57.46 33.28 -39.78
C LEU A 8 -57.34 32.15 -40.81
N LEU A 9 -56.11 31.89 -41.25
CA LEU A 9 -55.67 30.61 -41.81
C LEU A 9 -54.87 29.90 -40.71
N SER A 10 -55.43 28.83 -40.15
CA SER A 10 -54.70 27.90 -39.29
C SER A 10 -53.61 27.17 -40.09
N PRO A 11 -52.35 27.18 -39.66
CA PRO A 11 -51.38 26.21 -40.16
C PRO A 11 -51.61 24.88 -39.43
N LEU A 12 -51.92 23.86 -40.22
CA LEU A 12 -51.84 22.45 -39.86
C LEU A 12 -50.42 22.14 -39.40
N LEU A 13 -50.20 22.09 -38.09
CA LEU A 13 -48.95 21.66 -37.49
C LEU A 13 -48.85 20.14 -37.69
N ILE A 14 -48.13 19.72 -38.73
CA ILE A 14 -47.71 18.33 -38.89
C ILE A 14 -46.73 18.05 -37.75
N ALA A 15 -47.22 17.39 -36.69
CA ALA A 15 -46.37 16.78 -35.69
C ALA A 15 -45.59 15.64 -36.39
N LEU A 16 -44.36 15.92 -36.83
CA LEU A 16 -43.38 14.86 -36.99
C LEU A 16 -43.18 14.28 -35.58
N ALA A 17 -43.79 13.12 -35.33
CA ALA A 17 -43.37 12.26 -34.24
C ALA A 17 -41.91 11.87 -34.51
N THR A 18 -40.98 12.60 -33.91
CA THR A 18 -39.60 12.14 -33.78
C THR A 18 -39.66 10.84 -32.98
N ALA A 19 -39.41 9.71 -33.63
CA ALA A 19 -39.13 8.47 -32.93
C ALA A 19 -38.03 8.76 -31.88
N PRO A 20 -38.14 8.22 -30.65
CA PRO A 20 -37.05 8.35 -29.68
C PRO A 20 -35.78 7.83 -30.34
N VAL A 21 -34.77 8.69 -30.47
CA VAL A 21 -33.44 8.29 -30.92
C VAL A 21 -32.94 7.28 -29.91
N ALA A 22 -32.72 6.03 -30.33
CA ALA A 22 -32.17 4.99 -29.46
C ALA A 22 -30.86 5.51 -28.84
N HIS A 23 -30.75 5.44 -27.52
CA HIS A 23 -29.59 5.93 -26.80
C HIS A 23 -28.37 5.09 -27.18
N ALA A 24 -27.36 5.73 -27.78
CA ALA A 24 -26.14 5.06 -28.22
C ALA A 24 -25.28 4.63 -27.02
N ALA A 25 -25.54 3.44 -26.48
CA ALA A 25 -24.76 2.83 -25.40
C ALA A 25 -23.38 2.32 -25.86
N ARG A 26 -22.39 2.37 -24.95
CA ARG A 26 -21.11 1.66 -25.02
C ARG A 26 -21.26 0.27 -24.44
N ILE A 27 -21.13 -0.75 -25.29
CA ILE A 27 -21.34 -2.15 -24.93
C ILE A 27 -20.02 -2.91 -25.03
N VAL A 28 -19.71 -3.73 -24.02
CA VAL A 28 -18.65 -4.74 -24.14
C VAL A 28 -19.28 -6.13 -24.36
N TRP A 29 -18.90 -6.76 -25.46
CA TRP A 29 -19.24 -8.14 -25.79
C TRP A 29 -18.12 -9.07 -25.30
N VAL A 30 -18.43 -9.89 -24.30
CA VAL A 30 -17.50 -10.85 -23.70
C VAL A 30 -17.64 -12.19 -24.41
N SER A 31 -16.56 -12.70 -24.99
CA SER A 31 -16.55 -13.95 -25.77
C SER A 31 -15.15 -14.56 -25.79
N ASP A 32 -15.05 -15.89 -25.78
CA ASP A 32 -13.76 -16.61 -25.73
C ASP A 32 -13.46 -17.44 -26.99
N ASN A 33 -14.28 -17.28 -28.04
CA ASN A 33 -14.03 -17.79 -29.39
C ASN A 33 -13.34 -16.75 -30.29
N GLY A 34 -12.62 -17.22 -31.30
CA GLY A 34 -11.92 -16.41 -32.31
C GLY A 34 -12.64 -16.41 -33.67
N PRO A 35 -11.93 -16.04 -34.75
CA PRO A 35 -12.48 -16.04 -36.11
C PRO A 35 -12.96 -17.43 -36.52
N GLU A 36 -14.05 -17.50 -37.29
CA GLU A 36 -14.66 -18.76 -37.75
C GLU A 36 -13.60 -19.70 -38.39
N GLY A 37 -13.50 -20.96 -37.93
CA GLY A 37 -12.64 -22.00 -38.53
C GLY A 37 -11.16 -22.09 -38.08
N SER A 38 -10.75 -21.44 -36.99
CA SER A 38 -9.36 -21.48 -36.49
C SER A 38 -9.11 -22.62 -35.49
N ALA A 39 -8.01 -23.38 -35.62
CA ALA A 39 -7.68 -24.57 -34.80
C ALA A 39 -6.64 -24.30 -33.69
N ALA A 40 -6.64 -25.12 -32.65
CA ALA A 40 -6.01 -24.83 -31.37
C ALA A 40 -4.49 -25.00 -31.25
N THR A 41 -3.81 -24.01 -30.66
CA THR A 41 -2.46 -24.17 -30.08
C THR A 41 -2.38 -23.59 -28.68
N THR A 42 -1.70 -24.29 -27.77
CA THR A 42 -1.59 -23.97 -26.34
C THR A 42 -1.03 -22.57 -26.06
N GLY A 43 -1.77 -21.76 -25.29
CA GLY A 43 -1.39 -20.41 -24.86
C GLY A 43 -2.11 -19.29 -25.63
N THR A 44 -2.49 -19.59 -26.86
CA THR A 44 -3.60 -18.98 -27.59
C THR A 44 -4.86 -19.80 -27.28
N GLY A 45 -6.05 -19.21 -27.37
CA GLY A 45 -7.27 -20.02 -27.43
C GLY A 45 -7.19 -20.97 -28.62
N SER A 46 -8.18 -21.84 -28.78
CA SER A 46 -8.19 -22.77 -29.91
C SER A 46 -8.33 -22.11 -31.29
N ASP A 47 -8.20 -20.79 -31.34
CA ASP A 47 -8.91 -19.86 -32.19
C ASP A 47 -8.03 -18.64 -32.59
N GLY A 48 -6.74 -18.66 -32.24
CA GLY A 48 -5.78 -17.60 -32.55
C GLY A 48 -5.92 -16.31 -31.74
N VAL A 49 -6.78 -16.24 -30.70
CA VAL A 49 -6.99 -15.03 -29.89
C VAL A 49 -6.19 -15.08 -28.58
N VAL A 50 -5.55 -13.95 -28.23
CA VAL A 50 -4.84 -13.77 -26.96
C VAL A 50 -5.85 -13.53 -25.85
N ARG A 51 -5.86 -14.40 -24.83
CA ARG A 51 -6.77 -14.25 -23.69
C ARG A 51 -6.33 -13.09 -22.78
N GLY A 52 -7.27 -12.43 -22.12
CA GLY A 52 -7.01 -11.22 -21.31
C GLY A 52 -6.76 -9.96 -22.16
N SER A 53 -7.22 -9.94 -23.42
CA SER A 53 -6.98 -8.85 -24.35
C SER A 53 -8.28 -8.24 -24.87
N TRP A 54 -8.20 -6.95 -25.19
CA TRP A 54 -9.25 -6.18 -25.84
C TRP A 54 -9.07 -6.23 -27.35
N HIS A 55 -10.17 -6.44 -28.07
CA HIS A 55 -10.18 -6.50 -29.53
C HIS A 55 -11.20 -5.52 -30.10
N PRO A 56 -10.96 -5.00 -31.33
CA PRO A 56 -12.00 -4.33 -32.09
C PRO A 56 -13.21 -5.26 -32.27
N ALA A 57 -14.42 -4.69 -32.27
CA ALA A 57 -15.66 -5.46 -32.44
C ALA A 57 -15.81 -6.08 -33.84
N VAL A 58 -15.06 -5.60 -34.83
CA VAL A 58 -15.04 -6.14 -36.19
C VAL A 58 -13.66 -6.77 -36.43
N SER A 59 -13.64 -8.03 -36.89
CA SER A 59 -12.38 -8.69 -37.27
C SER A 59 -11.83 -8.11 -38.58
N THR A 60 -10.51 -8.06 -38.74
CA THR A 60 -9.86 -7.62 -39.99
C THR A 60 -9.77 -8.74 -41.04
N GLY A 61 -10.71 -9.69 -41.02
CA GLY A 61 -10.64 -10.94 -41.80
C GLY A 61 -11.92 -11.79 -41.65
N THR A 62 -11.78 -13.07 -41.30
CA THR A 62 -12.92 -13.97 -41.06
C THR A 62 -13.76 -13.47 -39.86
N PRO A 63 -15.10 -13.39 -39.96
CA PRO A 63 -15.95 -12.90 -38.87
C PRO A 63 -15.83 -13.77 -37.62
N PHE A 64 -16.09 -13.17 -36.45
CA PHE A 64 -16.28 -13.93 -35.21
C PHE A 64 -17.59 -14.72 -35.25
N VAL A 65 -17.69 -15.81 -34.49
CA VAL A 65 -18.93 -16.61 -34.47
C VAL A 65 -20.14 -15.82 -33.96
N ASP A 66 -19.93 -14.89 -33.03
CA ASP A 66 -20.97 -13.98 -32.52
C ASP A 66 -21.16 -12.70 -33.36
N GLN A 67 -20.53 -12.59 -34.54
CA GLN A 67 -20.49 -11.32 -35.29
C GLN A 67 -21.90 -10.78 -35.60
N GLY A 68 -22.87 -11.66 -35.85
CA GLY A 68 -24.26 -11.24 -36.10
C GLY A 68 -24.90 -10.46 -34.95
N PHE A 69 -24.60 -10.79 -33.69
CA PHE A 69 -25.07 -10.02 -32.53
C PHE A 69 -24.38 -8.66 -32.43
N ILE A 70 -23.08 -8.61 -32.70
CA ILE A 70 -22.29 -7.36 -32.70
C ILE A 70 -22.80 -6.43 -33.81
N ASP A 71 -23.05 -6.97 -35.00
CA ASP A 71 -23.57 -6.22 -36.14
C ASP A 71 -24.99 -5.70 -35.86
N LEU A 72 -25.85 -6.51 -35.22
CA LEU A 72 -27.17 -6.09 -34.79
C LEU A 72 -27.09 -4.88 -33.84
N LEU A 73 -26.24 -4.95 -32.81
CA LEU A 73 -26.05 -3.85 -31.85
C LEU A 73 -25.47 -2.59 -32.50
N THR A 74 -24.49 -2.76 -33.38
CA THR A 74 -23.87 -1.66 -34.12
C THR A 74 -24.88 -1.00 -35.07
N SER A 75 -25.71 -1.79 -35.75
CA SER A 75 -26.78 -1.29 -36.63
C SER A 75 -27.86 -0.53 -35.87
N ALA A 76 -28.09 -0.88 -34.60
CA ALA A 76 -28.97 -0.15 -33.68
C ALA A 76 -28.32 1.13 -33.12
N GLY A 77 -27.08 1.45 -33.49
CA GLY A 77 -26.38 2.69 -33.13
C GLY A 77 -25.48 2.58 -31.90
N HIS A 78 -25.27 1.39 -31.34
CA HIS A 78 -24.38 1.20 -30.19
C HIS A 78 -22.90 1.14 -30.59
N SER A 79 -22.02 1.56 -29.69
CA SER A 79 -20.57 1.33 -29.82
C SER A 79 -20.21 0.04 -29.10
N VAL A 80 -19.72 -0.95 -29.85
CA VAL A 80 -19.40 -2.28 -29.29
C VAL A 80 -17.88 -2.47 -29.23
N SER A 81 -17.39 -3.01 -28.12
CA SER A 81 -16.01 -3.50 -27.95
C SER A 81 -16.03 -4.97 -27.58
N ARG A 82 -14.99 -5.74 -27.94
CA ARG A 82 -14.90 -7.17 -27.63
C ARG A 82 -13.83 -7.41 -26.55
N PHE A 83 -14.18 -8.22 -25.55
CA PHE A 83 -13.26 -8.62 -24.48
C PHE A 83 -13.18 -10.16 -24.39
N ASN A 84 -11.96 -10.71 -24.38
CA ASN A 84 -11.74 -12.14 -24.20
C ASN A 84 -11.15 -12.43 -22.81
N PRO A 85 -11.92 -13.00 -21.86
CA PRO A 85 -11.45 -13.23 -20.51
C PRO A 85 -10.37 -14.32 -20.45
N GLN A 86 -9.39 -14.17 -19.54
CA GLN A 86 -8.40 -15.21 -19.28
C GLN A 86 -9.05 -16.48 -18.73
N SER A 87 -8.53 -17.66 -19.12
CA SER A 87 -9.10 -19.00 -18.83
C SER A 87 -9.09 -19.43 -17.35
N GLY A 88 -9.01 -18.48 -16.40
CA GLY A 88 -8.93 -18.83 -14.98
C GLY A 88 -9.36 -17.78 -13.96
N ARG A 89 -9.65 -16.52 -14.31
CA ARG A 89 -10.25 -15.45 -13.48
C ARG A 89 -10.22 -14.10 -14.21
N LEU A 90 -11.14 -13.19 -13.85
CA LEU A 90 -11.07 -11.77 -14.20
C LEU A 90 -9.95 -11.09 -13.36
N SER A 91 -9.03 -10.34 -13.98
CA SER A 91 -7.99 -9.64 -13.21
C SER A 91 -8.58 -8.46 -12.42
N THR A 92 -7.85 -7.93 -11.43
CA THR A 92 -8.29 -6.70 -10.72
C THR A 92 -8.29 -5.49 -11.63
N ASP A 93 -7.50 -5.51 -12.70
CA ASP A 93 -7.33 -4.39 -13.62
C ASP A 93 -8.42 -4.38 -14.71
N ASP A 94 -9.02 -5.53 -15.01
CA ASP A 94 -10.12 -5.66 -15.98
C ASP A 94 -11.44 -5.11 -15.43
N VAL A 95 -11.66 -5.18 -14.10
CA VAL A 95 -12.92 -4.75 -13.45
C VAL A 95 -13.20 -3.26 -13.72
N PRO A 96 -12.27 -2.32 -13.48
CA PRO A 96 -12.49 -0.92 -13.84
C PRO A 96 -12.76 -0.71 -15.33
N LEU A 97 -12.15 -1.51 -16.22
CA LEU A 97 -12.35 -1.41 -17.66
C LEU A 97 -13.75 -1.86 -18.08
N LEU A 98 -14.25 -2.97 -17.53
CA LEU A 98 -15.63 -3.42 -17.74
C LEU A 98 -16.65 -2.43 -17.19
N ASN A 99 -16.38 -1.87 -16.01
CA ASN A 99 -17.23 -0.85 -15.38
C ASN A 99 -17.23 0.50 -16.10
N ALA A 100 -16.37 0.71 -17.09
CA ALA A 100 -16.37 1.89 -17.95
C ALA A 100 -17.34 1.79 -19.14
N PHE A 101 -18.03 0.64 -19.31
CA PHE A 101 -19.07 0.44 -20.32
C PHE A 101 -20.47 0.54 -19.71
N ASP A 102 -21.44 0.95 -20.52
CA ASP A 102 -22.84 1.09 -20.10
C ASP A 102 -23.53 -0.28 -19.95
N LEU A 103 -23.00 -1.30 -20.63
CA LEU A 103 -23.52 -2.67 -20.60
C LEU A 103 -22.42 -3.70 -20.87
N VAL A 104 -22.44 -4.78 -20.09
CA VAL A 104 -21.65 -5.99 -20.33
C VAL A 104 -22.57 -7.07 -20.89
N ILE A 105 -22.24 -7.65 -22.04
CA ILE A 105 -22.98 -8.81 -22.59
C ILE A 105 -22.05 -10.01 -22.59
N LEU A 106 -22.41 -11.04 -21.83
CA LEU A 106 -21.75 -12.35 -21.88
C LEU A 106 -22.34 -13.14 -23.04
N GLY A 107 -21.55 -13.28 -24.11
CA GLY A 107 -21.96 -13.93 -25.36
C GLY A 107 -22.16 -15.44 -25.22
N SER A 108 -22.78 -16.04 -26.24
CA SER A 108 -23.10 -17.47 -26.27
C SER A 108 -21.91 -18.34 -26.68
N ALA A 109 -20.90 -17.75 -27.32
CA ALA A 109 -19.58 -18.34 -27.51
C ALA A 109 -18.66 -18.10 -26.30
N LEU A 110 -19.04 -18.64 -25.13
CA LEU A 110 -18.26 -18.58 -23.90
C LEU A 110 -18.09 -19.95 -23.23
N ASN A 111 -16.87 -20.26 -22.77
CA ASN A 111 -16.65 -21.29 -21.75
C ASN A 111 -17.22 -20.85 -20.40
N SER A 112 -17.93 -21.75 -19.74
CA SER A 112 -18.52 -21.50 -18.41
C SER A 112 -17.54 -21.64 -17.25
N GLY A 113 -16.30 -22.10 -17.48
CA GLY A 113 -15.27 -22.27 -16.43
C GLY A 113 -14.95 -20.99 -15.65
N PRO A 114 -14.61 -19.88 -16.32
CA PRO A 114 -14.29 -18.58 -15.68
C PRO A 114 -15.42 -17.95 -14.85
N PHE A 115 -16.65 -18.44 -15.01
CA PHE A 115 -17.85 -17.93 -14.35
C PHE A 115 -18.29 -18.80 -13.17
N ASN A 116 -17.51 -19.83 -12.82
CA ASN A 116 -17.81 -20.69 -11.69
C ASN A 116 -17.42 -20.02 -10.37
N LEU A 117 -18.42 -19.61 -9.59
CA LEU A 117 -18.26 -19.02 -8.26
C LEU A 117 -17.49 -19.92 -7.28
N ASN A 118 -17.56 -21.25 -7.43
CA ASN A 118 -16.96 -22.20 -6.49
C ASN A 118 -15.42 -22.32 -6.61
N ALA A 119 -14.78 -21.68 -7.59
CA ALA A 119 -13.31 -21.66 -7.69
C ALA A 119 -12.70 -20.46 -8.46
N GLN A 120 -13.43 -19.76 -9.34
CA GLN A 120 -12.82 -18.91 -10.37
C GLN A 120 -13.55 -17.59 -10.75
N GLY A 121 -14.68 -17.17 -10.11
CA GLY A 121 -15.52 -16.12 -10.73
C GLY A 121 -16.37 -15.14 -9.88
N ASN A 122 -16.15 -14.94 -8.58
CA ASN A 122 -16.98 -14.02 -7.75
C ASN A 122 -17.04 -12.57 -8.26
N LYS A 123 -15.95 -12.06 -8.85
CA LYS A 123 -15.85 -10.69 -9.35
C LYS A 123 -16.95 -10.28 -10.33
N TRP A 124 -17.48 -11.21 -11.14
CA TRP A 124 -18.56 -10.90 -12.09
C TRP A 124 -19.85 -10.48 -11.38
N ASN A 125 -20.12 -11.03 -10.21
CA ASN A 125 -21.27 -10.67 -9.41
C ASN A 125 -20.97 -9.50 -8.47
N VAL A 126 -19.81 -9.49 -7.83
CA VAL A 126 -19.51 -8.58 -6.71
C VAL A 126 -18.75 -7.31 -7.10
N ASP A 127 -18.01 -7.31 -8.21
CA ASP A 127 -17.13 -6.19 -8.59
C ASP A 127 -17.55 -5.50 -9.90
N VAL A 128 -18.20 -6.22 -10.83
CA VAL A 128 -18.72 -5.63 -12.08
C VAL A 128 -20.06 -4.94 -11.81
N ARG A 129 -20.04 -3.61 -11.73
CA ARG A 129 -21.19 -2.74 -11.43
C ARG A 129 -22.04 -2.43 -12.66
N SER A 130 -21.46 -2.46 -13.86
CA SER A 130 -22.23 -2.29 -15.10
C SER A 130 -23.35 -3.33 -15.19
N PRO A 131 -24.54 -2.95 -15.71
CA PRO A 131 -25.58 -3.91 -16.04
C PRO A 131 -25.03 -5.04 -16.93
N MET A 132 -25.53 -6.26 -16.73
CA MET A 132 -25.03 -7.44 -17.43
C MET A 132 -26.15 -8.27 -18.04
N ILE A 133 -26.02 -8.61 -19.32
CA ILE A 133 -26.87 -9.59 -20.00
C ILE A 133 -26.08 -10.89 -20.20
N VAL A 134 -26.66 -12.00 -19.79
CA VAL A 134 -26.14 -13.36 -20.00
C VAL A 134 -26.97 -14.03 -21.06
N THR A 135 -26.38 -14.36 -22.21
CA THR A 135 -27.15 -14.91 -23.33
C THR A 135 -27.27 -16.43 -23.31
N LYS A 136 -26.44 -17.14 -22.52
CA LYS A 136 -26.33 -18.60 -22.53
C LYS A 136 -26.67 -19.22 -21.18
N ALA A 137 -27.61 -20.16 -21.17
CA ALA A 137 -28.01 -20.91 -19.97
C ALA A 137 -26.85 -21.74 -19.36
N THR A 138 -25.92 -22.24 -20.18
CA THR A 138 -24.65 -22.87 -19.74
C THR A 138 -23.92 -22.07 -18.66
N LEU A 139 -23.94 -20.74 -18.70
CA LEU A 139 -23.19 -19.88 -17.77
C LEU A 139 -23.81 -19.89 -16.36
N ILE A 140 -25.10 -20.20 -16.24
CA ILE A 140 -25.84 -20.21 -14.98
C ILE A 140 -26.17 -21.63 -14.47
N ARG A 141 -25.86 -22.68 -15.26
CA ARG A 141 -26.09 -24.08 -14.86
C ARG A 141 -25.30 -24.44 -13.60
N ALA A 142 -25.76 -25.48 -12.87
CA ALA A 142 -25.13 -25.95 -11.64
C ALA A 142 -24.79 -24.81 -10.65
N ASN A 143 -25.64 -23.77 -10.66
CA ASN A 143 -25.51 -22.57 -9.85
C ASN A 143 -24.15 -21.85 -9.96
N ARG A 144 -23.55 -21.86 -11.15
CA ARG A 144 -22.21 -21.27 -11.36
C ARG A 144 -22.13 -19.79 -11.06
N MET A 145 -23.16 -19.03 -11.42
CA MET A 145 -23.27 -17.58 -11.19
C MET A 145 -24.17 -17.22 -9.99
N GLY A 146 -24.65 -18.20 -9.21
CA GLY A 146 -25.51 -17.90 -8.05
C GLY A 146 -26.99 -17.68 -8.38
N TYR A 147 -27.38 -17.57 -9.65
CA TYR A 147 -28.73 -17.07 -10.03
C TYR A 147 -29.88 -18.05 -9.79
N LEU A 148 -29.58 -19.34 -9.60
CA LEU A 148 -30.57 -20.41 -9.50
C LEU A 148 -30.38 -21.25 -8.23
N ASN A 149 -31.47 -21.55 -7.54
CA ASN A 149 -31.49 -22.38 -6.34
C ASN A 149 -31.53 -23.88 -6.70
N ALA A 150 -30.42 -24.43 -7.18
CA ALA A 150 -30.25 -25.85 -7.45
C ALA A 150 -28.84 -26.35 -7.09
N PRO A 151 -28.70 -27.28 -6.12
CA PRO A 151 -27.38 -27.71 -5.70
C PRO A 151 -26.61 -28.55 -6.71
N ASN A 152 -27.23 -29.14 -7.76
CA ASN A 152 -26.54 -30.05 -8.69
C ASN A 152 -27.21 -30.25 -10.08
N ALA A 153 -28.10 -29.36 -10.54
CA ALA A 153 -28.73 -29.54 -11.86
C ALA A 153 -27.74 -29.19 -13.00
N SER A 154 -27.20 -30.21 -13.67
CA SER A 154 -26.18 -30.10 -14.73
C SER A 154 -26.73 -30.17 -16.15
N THR A 155 -28.04 -30.33 -16.31
CA THR A 155 -28.67 -30.68 -17.58
C THR A 155 -29.25 -29.44 -18.28
N GLU A 156 -28.54 -29.02 -19.33
CA GLU A 156 -28.97 -28.04 -20.32
C GLU A 156 -29.58 -28.78 -21.51
N TYR A 157 -30.67 -28.23 -22.06
CA TYR A 157 -31.37 -28.81 -23.21
C TYR A 157 -31.55 -27.78 -24.34
N ASP A 158 -31.46 -28.30 -25.56
CA ASP A 158 -31.76 -27.55 -26.78
C ASP A 158 -33.26 -27.56 -27.01
N SER A 159 -33.81 -26.40 -27.34
CA SER A 159 -35.24 -26.23 -27.52
C SER A 159 -35.56 -25.64 -28.89
N ALA A 160 -36.36 -26.38 -29.66
CA ALA A 160 -36.87 -25.94 -30.95
C ALA A 160 -37.86 -24.80 -30.73
N ALA A 161 -37.35 -23.57 -30.70
CA ALA A 161 -38.10 -22.40 -30.28
C ALA A 161 -39.13 -21.88 -31.31
N ASN A 162 -39.75 -22.77 -32.11
CA ASN A 162 -40.83 -22.46 -33.07
C ASN A 162 -41.51 -23.73 -33.64
N ASP A 163 -42.14 -24.56 -32.81
CA ASP A 163 -42.93 -25.71 -33.30
C ASP A 163 -44.27 -25.25 -33.96
N PRO A 164 -44.54 -25.58 -35.23
CA PRO A 164 -45.79 -25.25 -35.90
C PRO A 164 -47.02 -26.04 -35.39
N LEU A 165 -46.83 -27.09 -34.58
CA LEU A 165 -47.91 -27.96 -34.08
C LEU A 165 -48.59 -27.41 -32.81
N ARG A 166 -49.58 -26.50 -32.99
CA ARG A 166 -50.77 -26.16 -32.16
C ARG A 166 -50.76 -26.30 -30.61
N THR A 167 -49.63 -26.44 -29.94
CA THR A 167 -49.46 -26.48 -28.48
C THR A 167 -48.37 -25.47 -28.07
N SER A 168 -48.33 -25.01 -26.82
CA SER A 168 -47.35 -24.02 -26.33
C SER A 168 -45.90 -24.52 -26.37
N SER A 169 -45.70 -25.82 -26.60
CA SER A 169 -44.40 -26.47 -26.74
C SER A 169 -43.56 -25.78 -27.81
N GLY A 170 -42.37 -25.31 -27.44
CA GLY A 170 -41.43 -24.64 -28.34
C GLY A 170 -41.69 -23.15 -28.55
N LYS A 171 -42.59 -22.49 -27.80
CA LYS A 171 -42.77 -21.03 -27.86
C LYS A 171 -42.32 -20.33 -26.58
N LEU A 172 -41.90 -19.08 -26.72
CA LEU A 172 -41.56 -18.22 -25.58
C LEU A 172 -42.86 -17.65 -24.99
N THR A 173 -43.22 -18.08 -23.80
CA THR A 173 -44.40 -17.65 -23.06
C THR A 173 -44.07 -16.48 -22.14
N PHE A 174 -44.81 -15.37 -22.26
CA PHE A 174 -44.60 -14.17 -21.47
C PHE A 174 -45.26 -14.30 -20.10
N ASN A 175 -44.45 -14.41 -19.05
CA ASN A 175 -44.93 -14.39 -17.66
C ASN A 175 -45.28 -12.96 -17.21
N VAL A 176 -44.65 -11.95 -17.83
CA VAL A 176 -44.92 -10.53 -17.57
C VAL A 176 -45.12 -9.79 -18.91
N PRO A 177 -46.26 -9.93 -19.60
CA PRO A 177 -46.45 -9.40 -20.95
C PRO A 177 -46.27 -7.88 -21.09
N THR A 178 -46.45 -7.13 -20.00
CA THR A 178 -46.30 -5.67 -19.96
C THR A 178 -44.86 -5.20 -19.77
N HIS A 179 -43.89 -6.12 -19.64
CA HIS A 179 -42.50 -5.76 -19.41
C HIS A 179 -41.90 -5.03 -20.64
N PRO A 180 -41.05 -3.99 -20.47
CA PRO A 180 -40.49 -3.22 -21.59
C PRO A 180 -39.76 -4.07 -22.64
N VAL A 181 -39.15 -5.19 -22.21
CA VAL A 181 -38.51 -6.17 -23.10
C VAL A 181 -39.46 -6.68 -24.19
N PHE A 182 -40.75 -6.85 -23.89
CA PHE A 182 -41.75 -7.39 -24.81
C PHE A 182 -42.49 -6.31 -25.62
N SER A 183 -42.11 -5.04 -25.47
CA SER A 183 -42.78 -3.93 -26.14
C SER A 183 -42.69 -4.05 -27.67
N GLY A 184 -43.84 -4.00 -28.34
CA GLY A 184 -43.92 -4.09 -29.81
C GLY A 184 -43.61 -5.47 -30.39
N ILE A 185 -43.47 -6.51 -29.55
CA ILE A 185 -43.17 -7.87 -30.01
C ILE A 185 -44.47 -8.60 -30.40
N PRO A 186 -44.61 -9.13 -31.63
CA PRO A 186 -45.78 -9.89 -32.03
C PRO A 186 -45.98 -11.16 -31.18
N ALA A 187 -47.16 -11.26 -30.57
CA ALA A 187 -47.55 -12.39 -29.73
C ALA A 187 -49.00 -12.80 -29.98
N THR A 188 -49.34 -14.05 -29.71
CA THR A 188 -50.68 -14.64 -29.83
C THR A 188 -51.12 -15.20 -28.48
N LEU A 189 -52.43 -15.14 -28.21
CA LEU A 189 -53.01 -15.81 -27.05
C LEU A 189 -53.23 -17.29 -27.37
N LEU A 190 -52.62 -18.17 -26.58
CA LEU A 190 -52.88 -19.60 -26.58
C LEU A 190 -53.50 -19.98 -25.23
N GLY A 191 -54.83 -20.11 -25.20
CA GLY A 191 -55.55 -20.25 -23.94
C GLY A 191 -55.42 -18.98 -23.08
N ALA A 192 -54.90 -19.12 -21.87
CA ALA A 192 -54.63 -18.00 -20.96
C ALA A 192 -53.23 -17.38 -21.14
N ASP A 193 -52.35 -18.03 -21.91
CA ASP A 193 -50.96 -17.64 -22.04
C ASP A 193 -50.74 -16.74 -23.26
N THR A 194 -49.93 -15.69 -23.08
CA THR A 194 -49.44 -14.86 -24.18
C THR A 194 -48.11 -15.43 -24.65
N VAL A 195 -48.06 -15.93 -25.89
CA VAL A 195 -46.86 -16.55 -26.46
C VAL A 195 -46.31 -15.74 -27.62
N MET A 196 -44.99 -15.62 -27.71
CA MET A 196 -44.32 -15.00 -28.84
C MET A 196 -44.59 -15.79 -30.13
N ASN A 197 -44.85 -15.07 -31.23
CA ASN A 197 -45.17 -15.72 -32.51
C ASN A 197 -43.97 -16.46 -33.08
N ASP A 198 -42.79 -15.81 -33.09
CA ASP A 198 -41.55 -16.35 -33.63
C ASP A 198 -40.35 -15.89 -32.79
N PHE A 199 -39.75 -16.75 -31.97
CA PHE A 199 -38.58 -16.37 -31.15
C PHE A 199 -37.25 -16.56 -31.90
N ALA A 200 -37.03 -17.73 -32.52
CA ALA A 200 -35.79 -18.06 -33.24
C ALA A 200 -36.04 -18.41 -34.72
N GLY A 201 -35.16 -18.01 -35.63
CA GLY A 201 -35.19 -18.47 -37.02
C GLY A 201 -34.88 -19.97 -37.11
N ILE A 202 -35.66 -20.72 -37.90
CA ILE A 202 -35.36 -22.13 -38.20
C ILE A 202 -34.08 -22.18 -39.04
N ARG A 203 -32.94 -22.51 -38.42
CA ARG A 203 -31.71 -22.79 -39.15
C ARG A 203 -31.33 -24.27 -39.00
N VAL A 204 -31.28 -24.91 -40.17
CA VAL A 204 -30.56 -26.13 -40.54
C VAL A 204 -31.29 -27.50 -40.37
N PRO A 205 -31.46 -28.25 -41.48
CA PRO A 205 -31.93 -29.65 -41.50
C PRO A 205 -30.92 -30.70 -40.98
N SER A 206 -29.68 -30.33 -40.61
CA SER A 206 -28.65 -31.27 -40.15
C SER A 206 -27.47 -30.54 -39.48
N PRO A 207 -26.90 -31.03 -38.37
CA PRO A 207 -27.30 -32.24 -37.66
C PRO A 207 -28.66 -32.07 -36.98
N THR A 208 -29.35 -33.19 -36.80
CA THR A 208 -30.73 -33.29 -36.32
C THR A 208 -30.97 -32.71 -34.92
N ASN A 209 -29.92 -32.23 -34.24
CA ASN A 209 -29.91 -31.86 -32.82
C ASN A 209 -29.73 -30.37 -32.48
N ASN A 210 -29.50 -29.49 -33.46
CA ASN A 210 -29.23 -28.06 -33.19
C ASN A 210 -30.45 -27.17 -33.49
N ARG A 211 -31.64 -27.54 -33.04
CA ARG A 211 -32.83 -26.70 -33.22
C ARG A 211 -32.93 -25.68 -32.08
N GLY A 212 -32.42 -24.47 -32.25
CA GLY A 212 -32.82 -23.29 -31.46
C GLY A 212 -31.99 -22.98 -30.21
N THR A 213 -32.67 -22.54 -29.15
CA THR A 213 -32.05 -21.89 -27.97
C THR A 213 -31.70 -22.90 -26.87
N SER A 214 -30.60 -22.67 -26.16
CA SER A 214 -30.21 -23.45 -24.98
C SER A 214 -30.95 -22.96 -23.73
N ILE A 215 -31.64 -23.86 -23.02
CA ILE A 215 -32.38 -23.52 -21.80
C ILE A 215 -32.02 -24.41 -20.61
N GLN A 216 -32.20 -23.84 -19.42
CA GLN A 216 -32.17 -24.54 -18.14
C GLN A 216 -33.61 -24.72 -17.64
N PHE A 217 -34.03 -25.95 -17.34
CA PHE A 217 -35.40 -26.22 -16.84
C PHE A 217 -35.52 -26.06 -15.33
N PHE A 218 -36.72 -25.71 -14.88
CA PHE A 218 -37.08 -25.60 -13.47
C PHE A 218 -38.36 -26.34 -13.08
N ALA A 219 -39.15 -26.78 -14.06
CA ALA A 219 -40.32 -27.62 -13.83
C ALA A 219 -40.38 -28.73 -14.87
N VAL A 220 -40.70 -29.95 -14.43
CA VAL A 220 -41.03 -31.08 -15.30
C VAL A 220 -42.29 -31.72 -14.72
N ARG A 221 -43.28 -31.96 -15.56
CA ARG A 221 -44.45 -32.77 -15.24
C ARG A 221 -44.49 -33.98 -16.16
N LEU A 222 -44.76 -35.14 -15.57
CA LEU A 222 -44.98 -36.41 -16.27
C LEU A 222 -46.43 -36.82 -16.05
N ASN A 223 -47.21 -36.93 -17.13
CA ASN A 223 -48.64 -37.25 -17.07
C ASN A 223 -49.44 -36.34 -16.12
N GLY A 224 -49.08 -35.06 -16.08
CA GLY A 224 -49.70 -34.07 -15.18
C GLY A 224 -49.20 -34.11 -13.72
N ALA A 225 -48.29 -35.01 -13.36
CA ALA A 225 -47.67 -35.07 -12.04
C ALA A 225 -46.32 -34.34 -12.01
N ASP A 226 -46.17 -33.39 -11.07
CA ASP A 226 -44.92 -32.66 -10.84
C ASP A 226 -43.77 -33.61 -10.46
N GLN A 227 -42.62 -33.44 -11.10
CA GLN A 227 -41.39 -34.12 -10.74
C GLN A 227 -40.63 -33.34 -9.66
N PRO A 228 -39.88 -34.02 -8.77
CA PRO A 228 -39.14 -33.41 -7.66
C PRO A 228 -37.86 -32.71 -8.15
N ILE A 229 -38.03 -31.70 -9.01
CA ILE A 229 -36.94 -30.88 -9.55
C ILE A 229 -37.00 -29.53 -8.85
N SER A 230 -35.99 -29.22 -8.05
CA SER A 230 -35.82 -27.92 -7.39
C SER A 230 -34.73 -27.15 -8.11
N ASN A 231 -35.13 -26.29 -9.04
CA ASN A 231 -34.24 -25.35 -9.69
C ASN A 231 -34.92 -23.99 -9.84
N THR A 232 -35.49 -23.47 -8.75
CA THR A 232 -36.20 -22.19 -8.72
C THR A 232 -35.23 -21.03 -8.85
N ILE A 233 -35.70 -19.89 -9.38
CA ILE A 233 -34.93 -18.65 -9.38
C ILE A 233 -34.52 -18.27 -7.94
N GLU A 234 -33.31 -17.75 -7.73
CA GLU A 234 -32.93 -17.26 -6.39
C GLU A 234 -33.89 -16.15 -5.92
N PRO A 235 -34.18 -16.05 -4.61
CA PRO A 235 -35.00 -14.98 -4.06
C PRO A 235 -34.44 -13.60 -4.43
N GLY A 236 -35.33 -12.72 -4.92
CA GLY A 236 -34.97 -11.41 -5.45
C GLY A 236 -34.88 -11.35 -6.98
N GLY A 237 -34.79 -12.50 -7.66
CA GLY A 237 -34.95 -12.59 -9.11
C GLY A 237 -36.41 -12.64 -9.55
N ARG A 238 -36.68 -12.20 -10.78
CA ARG A 238 -38.00 -12.22 -11.42
C ARG A 238 -37.96 -12.96 -12.76
N LEU A 239 -38.86 -13.92 -12.93
CA LEU A 239 -39.05 -14.65 -14.18
C LEU A 239 -39.95 -13.84 -15.13
N LEU A 240 -39.42 -13.45 -16.30
CA LEU A 240 -40.11 -12.61 -17.28
C LEU A 240 -40.74 -13.43 -18.40
N ALA A 241 -40.05 -14.48 -18.86
CA ALA A 241 -40.56 -15.41 -19.86
C ALA A 241 -40.03 -16.83 -19.65
N THR A 242 -40.85 -17.79 -20.03
CA THR A 242 -40.57 -19.22 -20.00
C THR A 242 -40.54 -19.79 -21.40
N LEU A 243 -39.80 -20.87 -21.60
CA LEU A 243 -39.82 -21.62 -22.84
C LEU A 243 -40.18 -23.07 -22.54
N ASP A 244 -41.29 -23.52 -23.13
CA ASP A 244 -41.76 -24.90 -22.97
C ASP A 244 -41.00 -25.80 -23.97
N PHE A 245 -40.64 -27.02 -23.56
CA PHE A 245 -39.93 -27.97 -24.42
C PHE A 245 -40.43 -29.40 -24.23
N ASN A 246 -40.44 -30.18 -25.32
CA ASN A 246 -40.72 -31.61 -25.28
C ASN A 246 -39.40 -32.42 -25.35
N PRO A 247 -38.98 -33.10 -24.26
CA PRO A 247 -37.77 -33.92 -24.24
C PRO A 247 -37.80 -35.15 -25.15
N LEU A 248 -38.93 -35.42 -25.82
CA LEU A 248 -39.12 -36.53 -26.75
C LEU A 248 -39.09 -36.13 -28.25
N ASP A 249 -38.88 -34.86 -28.62
CA ASP A 249 -38.65 -34.50 -30.03
C ASP A 249 -37.30 -35.12 -30.48
N PRO A 250 -37.19 -35.88 -31.59
CA PRO A 250 -36.03 -36.75 -31.89
C PRO A 250 -34.67 -36.06 -32.13
N GLY A 251 -34.56 -34.77 -31.81
CA GLY A 251 -33.33 -33.99 -31.88
C GLY A 251 -32.51 -33.95 -30.59
N VAL A 252 -32.98 -34.49 -29.47
CA VAL A 252 -32.20 -34.44 -28.21
C VAL A 252 -31.26 -35.63 -28.10
N ASN A 253 -29.99 -35.38 -27.77
CA ASN A 253 -28.95 -36.40 -27.60
C ASN A 253 -29.35 -37.52 -26.63
N ILE A 254 -29.93 -38.59 -27.17
CA ILE A 254 -29.88 -39.92 -26.58
C ILE A 254 -28.57 -40.54 -27.08
N PRO A 255 -27.65 -40.98 -26.20
CA PRO A 255 -26.44 -41.67 -26.61
C PRO A 255 -26.75 -42.81 -27.58
N ALA A 256 -26.01 -42.89 -28.69
CA ALA A 256 -26.22 -43.93 -29.70
C ALA A 256 -26.20 -45.32 -29.06
N GLY A 257 -27.33 -46.04 -29.14
CA GLY A 257 -27.47 -47.42 -28.64
C GLY A 257 -28.30 -47.59 -27.36
N GLN A 258 -28.83 -46.54 -26.75
CA GLN A 258 -29.84 -46.67 -25.68
C GLN A 258 -31.22 -46.29 -26.20
N THR A 259 -32.16 -47.22 -26.18
CA THR A 259 -33.59 -46.89 -26.27
C THR A 259 -33.99 -46.25 -24.93
N PRO A 260 -34.65 -45.08 -24.90
CA PRO A 260 -35.22 -44.57 -23.65
C PRO A 260 -36.10 -45.67 -23.05
N ALA A 261 -35.87 -46.03 -21.79
CA ALA A 261 -36.79 -46.90 -21.07
C ALA A 261 -38.04 -46.08 -20.68
N ILE A 262 -38.86 -45.69 -21.66
CA ILE A 262 -40.05 -44.89 -21.42
C ILE A 262 -41.17 -45.21 -22.41
N HIS A 263 -42.41 -45.09 -21.94
CA HIS A 263 -43.63 -45.53 -22.62
C HIS A 263 -44.13 -44.43 -23.58
N PRO A 264 -44.48 -44.71 -24.83
CA PRO A 264 -44.94 -43.72 -25.83
C PRO A 264 -46.28 -43.04 -25.49
N THR A 265 -46.83 -43.28 -24.31
CA THR A 265 -48.09 -42.74 -23.78
C THR A 265 -47.88 -41.62 -22.75
N ASP A 266 -46.63 -41.35 -22.35
CA ASP A 266 -46.34 -40.36 -21.31
C ASP A 266 -46.33 -38.93 -21.87
N ILE A 267 -47.10 -38.02 -21.25
CA ILE A 267 -47.16 -36.58 -21.59
C ILE A 267 -46.13 -35.82 -20.75
N TYR A 268 -45.22 -35.11 -21.41
CA TYR A 268 -44.19 -34.28 -20.77
C TYR A 268 -44.54 -32.80 -20.89
N ASP A 269 -44.52 -32.07 -19.77
CA ASP A 269 -44.60 -30.61 -19.72
C ASP A 269 -43.35 -30.09 -18.98
N VAL A 270 -42.37 -29.61 -19.74
CA VAL A 270 -41.07 -29.13 -19.23
C VAL A 270 -40.94 -27.63 -19.48
N LYS A 271 -40.67 -26.86 -18.41
CA LYS A 271 -40.49 -25.41 -18.48
C LYS A 271 -39.07 -24.98 -18.21
N GLY A 272 -38.52 -24.18 -19.12
CA GLY A 272 -37.20 -23.56 -19.01
C GLY A 272 -37.20 -22.06 -18.84
N TYR A 273 -36.07 -21.56 -18.34
CA TYR A 273 -35.77 -20.15 -18.22
C TYR A 273 -35.53 -19.54 -19.61
N GLY A 274 -36.51 -18.80 -20.11
CA GLY A 274 -36.36 -18.00 -21.33
C GLY A 274 -35.70 -16.66 -21.02
N ILE A 275 -36.34 -15.87 -20.14
CA ILE A 275 -35.83 -14.55 -19.72
C ILE A 275 -36.09 -14.36 -18.23
N ALA A 276 -35.07 -13.98 -17.48
CA ALA A 276 -35.15 -13.71 -16.04
C ALA A 276 -34.22 -12.57 -15.65
N GLU A 277 -34.61 -11.76 -14.67
CA GLU A 277 -33.84 -10.58 -14.22
C GLU A 277 -33.58 -10.59 -12.71
N TRP A 278 -32.52 -9.92 -12.30
CA TRP A 278 -32.17 -9.66 -10.91
C TRP A 278 -31.75 -8.19 -10.77
N PRO A 279 -32.43 -7.41 -9.92
CA PRO A 279 -31.99 -6.07 -9.56
C PRO A 279 -30.60 -6.08 -8.93
N ALA A 280 -29.88 -4.97 -9.07
CA ALA A 280 -28.67 -4.74 -8.30
C ALA A 280 -28.97 -4.77 -6.79
N GLY A 281 -28.03 -5.25 -5.98
CA GLY A 281 -28.22 -5.47 -4.53
C GLY A 281 -28.94 -6.79 -4.18
N THR A 282 -29.40 -7.56 -5.17
CA THR A 282 -29.97 -8.89 -4.91
C THR A 282 -28.90 -9.81 -4.32
N VAL A 283 -29.23 -10.53 -3.26
CA VAL A 283 -28.35 -11.55 -2.68
C VAL A 283 -28.62 -12.87 -3.40
N VAL A 284 -27.62 -13.34 -4.14
CA VAL A 284 -27.64 -14.62 -4.85
C VAL A 284 -26.81 -15.64 -4.08
N ARG A 285 -27.31 -16.87 -3.94
CA ARG A 285 -26.65 -17.90 -3.12
C ARG A 285 -26.13 -19.03 -3.99
N THR A 286 -24.95 -19.53 -3.62
CA THR A 286 -24.44 -20.81 -4.09
C THR A 286 -24.56 -21.87 -3.00
N THR A 287 -24.20 -23.11 -3.33
CA THR A 287 -24.06 -24.17 -2.34
C THR A 287 -22.94 -23.93 -1.32
N GLN A 288 -22.14 -22.86 -1.45
CA GLN A 288 -20.95 -22.58 -0.65
C GLN A 288 -20.79 -21.11 -0.19
N ALA A 289 -21.42 -20.12 -0.84
CA ALA A 289 -21.29 -18.68 -0.53
C ALA A 289 -22.54 -17.87 -0.91
N SER A 290 -22.68 -16.65 -0.35
CA SER A 290 -23.69 -15.66 -0.76
C SER A 290 -22.98 -14.44 -1.36
N ASP A 291 -23.40 -14.00 -2.54
CA ASP A 291 -22.92 -12.78 -3.19
C ASP A 291 -24.04 -11.74 -3.27
N THR A 292 -23.70 -10.47 -3.11
CA THR A 292 -24.59 -9.35 -3.43
C THR A 292 -24.24 -8.82 -4.81
N LEU A 293 -25.22 -8.77 -5.72
CA LEU A 293 -25.00 -8.31 -7.09
C LEU A 293 -24.64 -6.82 -7.12
N ALA A 294 -23.48 -6.47 -7.66
CA ALA A 294 -22.99 -5.10 -7.78
C ALA A 294 -23.71 -4.28 -8.87
N GLY A 295 -24.48 -4.94 -9.74
CA GLY A 295 -25.25 -4.30 -10.80
C GLY A 295 -26.42 -5.17 -11.23
N TYR A 296 -27.28 -4.62 -12.09
CA TYR A 296 -28.41 -5.34 -12.66
C TYR A 296 -27.95 -6.54 -13.50
N ARG A 297 -28.68 -7.66 -13.44
CA ARG A 297 -28.42 -8.88 -14.21
C ARG A 297 -29.67 -9.31 -14.97
N LEU A 298 -29.48 -9.73 -16.21
CA LEU A 298 -30.54 -10.31 -17.05
C LEU A 298 -30.02 -11.58 -17.71
N LEU A 299 -30.72 -12.69 -17.52
CA LEU A 299 -30.63 -13.84 -18.40
C LEU A 299 -31.55 -13.61 -19.59
N PHE A 300 -31.01 -13.72 -20.79
CA PHE A 300 -31.76 -13.74 -22.04
C PHE A 300 -31.31 -14.97 -22.83
N SER A 301 -31.98 -16.10 -22.64
CA SER A 301 -31.57 -17.38 -23.25
C SER A 301 -31.73 -17.33 -24.78
N CYS A 302 -30.63 -17.08 -25.50
CA CYS A 302 -30.57 -17.06 -26.96
C CYS A 302 -29.25 -17.67 -27.49
N GLY A 303 -29.29 -18.21 -28.71
CA GLY A 303 -28.15 -18.88 -29.32
C GLY A 303 -28.13 -20.40 -29.11
N THR A 304 -27.47 -21.08 -30.05
CA THR A 304 -27.33 -22.53 -30.12
C THR A 304 -26.22 -23.06 -29.20
N ARG A 305 -26.40 -24.31 -28.72
CA ARG A 305 -25.42 -25.02 -27.89
C ARG A 305 -24.21 -25.51 -28.68
N ASP A 306 -23.11 -25.76 -27.96
CA ASP A 306 -22.01 -26.60 -28.41
C ASP A 306 -22.50 -28.06 -28.66
N ALA A 307 -22.33 -28.58 -29.88
CA ALA A 307 -22.74 -29.95 -30.20
C ALA A 307 -22.06 -30.94 -29.23
N THR A 308 -22.85 -31.68 -28.45
CA THR A 308 -22.32 -32.69 -27.53
C THR A 308 -22.03 -33.98 -28.29
N GLY A 309 -20.79 -34.48 -28.22
CA GLY A 309 -20.44 -35.83 -28.68
C GLY A 309 -19.19 -35.99 -29.56
N THR A 310 -18.55 -34.92 -30.04
CA THR A 310 -17.29 -35.03 -30.80
C THR A 310 -16.19 -34.19 -30.17
N SER A 311 -15.18 -34.87 -29.63
CA SER A 311 -13.91 -34.29 -29.17
C SER A 311 -13.02 -33.84 -30.33
N THR A 312 -13.56 -33.26 -31.40
CA THR A 312 -12.77 -32.90 -32.59
C THR A 312 -13.07 -31.47 -33.02
N SER A 313 -12.06 -30.63 -32.82
CA SER A 313 -11.88 -29.25 -33.33
C SER A 313 -12.93 -28.23 -32.93
N ALA A 314 -12.58 -27.44 -31.90
CA ALA A 314 -12.97 -26.04 -31.89
C ALA A 314 -12.49 -25.35 -33.20
N PRO A 315 -13.29 -24.41 -33.75
CA PRO A 315 -14.57 -23.90 -33.25
C PRO A 315 -15.74 -24.65 -33.91
N ASN A 316 -16.83 -24.89 -33.17
CA ASN A 316 -18.11 -25.23 -33.79
C ASN A 316 -18.64 -23.96 -34.48
N PRO A 317 -18.71 -23.89 -35.83
CA PRO A 317 -19.06 -22.66 -36.55
C PRO A 317 -20.49 -22.17 -36.27
N GLN A 318 -21.30 -22.96 -35.55
CA GLN A 318 -22.69 -22.64 -35.25
C GLN A 318 -22.90 -22.05 -33.84
N ALA A 319 -21.99 -22.27 -32.88
CA ALA A 319 -22.18 -21.86 -31.48
C ALA A 319 -21.91 -20.36 -31.29
N GLY A 320 -22.96 -19.56 -31.12
CA GLY A 320 -22.84 -18.10 -31.06
C GLY A 320 -23.49 -17.34 -32.22
N ALA A 321 -23.88 -18.07 -33.27
CA ALA A 321 -24.52 -17.47 -34.44
C ALA A 321 -25.85 -16.79 -34.08
N LEU A 322 -26.14 -15.65 -34.71
CA LEU A 322 -27.43 -14.96 -34.55
C LEU A 322 -28.57 -15.81 -35.14
N ASP A 323 -29.25 -16.54 -34.27
CA ASP A 323 -30.37 -17.45 -34.57
C ASP A 323 -31.74 -16.83 -34.26
N LEU A 324 -31.79 -15.58 -33.82
CA LEU A 324 -33.03 -14.87 -33.52
C LEU A 324 -33.81 -14.51 -34.79
N SER A 325 -35.15 -14.66 -34.73
CA SER A 325 -36.06 -14.09 -35.74
C SER A 325 -35.98 -12.56 -35.73
N THR A 326 -36.58 -11.86 -36.70
CA THR A 326 -36.66 -10.38 -36.65
C THR A 326 -37.33 -9.89 -35.36
N ALA A 327 -38.38 -10.58 -34.89
CA ALA A 327 -39.02 -10.25 -33.62
C ALA A 327 -38.12 -10.57 -32.41
N GLY A 328 -37.38 -11.69 -32.47
CA GLY A 328 -36.40 -12.05 -31.45
C GLY A 328 -35.26 -11.03 -31.34
N GLN A 329 -34.76 -10.54 -32.48
CA GLN A 329 -33.74 -9.49 -32.56
C GLN A 329 -34.24 -8.18 -31.95
N GLN A 330 -35.48 -7.77 -32.28
CA GLN A 330 -36.08 -6.58 -31.67
C GLN A 330 -36.24 -6.74 -30.15
N MET A 331 -36.64 -7.91 -29.68
CA MET A 331 -36.78 -8.19 -28.25
C MET A 331 -35.41 -8.16 -27.54
N PHE A 332 -34.35 -8.65 -28.19
CA PHE A 332 -32.99 -8.53 -27.68
C PHE A 332 -32.54 -7.06 -27.59
N LEU A 333 -32.85 -6.23 -28.60
CA LEU A 333 -32.58 -4.78 -28.55
C LEU A 333 -33.40 -4.07 -27.46
N ASN A 334 -34.65 -4.48 -27.22
CA ASN A 334 -35.45 -3.98 -26.10
C ASN A 334 -34.82 -4.37 -24.75
N ALA A 335 -34.27 -5.59 -24.64
CA ALA A 335 -33.54 -6.05 -23.45
C ALA A 335 -32.26 -5.24 -23.20
N VAL A 336 -31.50 -4.94 -24.26
CA VAL A 336 -30.33 -4.04 -24.18
C VAL A 336 -30.75 -2.65 -23.71
N THR A 337 -31.78 -2.07 -24.33
CA THR A 337 -32.30 -0.75 -23.95
C THR A 337 -32.74 -0.73 -22.49
N TYR A 338 -33.49 -1.74 -22.07
CA TYR A 338 -33.96 -1.87 -20.70
C TYR A 338 -32.80 -2.02 -19.70
N ALA A 339 -31.81 -2.88 -20.00
CA ALA A 339 -30.67 -3.12 -19.14
C ALA A 339 -29.81 -1.87 -18.94
N VAL A 340 -29.58 -1.07 -20.00
CA VAL A 340 -28.84 0.20 -19.94
C VAL A 340 -29.56 1.24 -19.08
N THR A 341 -30.90 1.19 -19.00
CA THR A 341 -31.67 2.09 -18.12
C THR A 341 -31.72 1.62 -16.67
N GLN A 342 -31.23 0.43 -16.34
CA GLN A 342 -31.23 -0.04 -14.96
C GLN A 342 -30.14 0.70 -14.18
N PRO A 343 -30.47 1.27 -13.00
CA PRO A 343 -29.48 1.94 -12.19
C PRO A 343 -28.40 0.93 -11.78
N PRO A 344 -27.12 1.15 -12.08
CA PRO A 344 -26.07 0.41 -11.41
C PRO A 344 -26.13 0.74 -9.91
N VAL A 345 -25.66 -0.15 -9.04
CA VAL A 345 -25.14 0.29 -7.72
C VAL A 345 -23.75 0.85 -8.03
N GLY A 346 -23.75 1.98 -8.75
CA GLY A 346 -22.57 2.67 -9.23
C GLY A 346 -22.18 3.78 -8.27
N PRO A 347 -20.91 4.20 -8.30
CA PRO A 347 -20.52 5.41 -7.60
C PRO A 347 -21.24 6.62 -8.24
N ASN A 348 -21.72 7.54 -7.40
CA ASN A 348 -22.18 8.84 -7.86
C ASN A 348 -21.07 9.51 -8.63
N ARG A 349 -21.32 9.89 -9.89
CA ARG A 349 -20.28 10.52 -10.70
C ARG A 349 -20.48 12.02 -10.80
N TRP A 350 -19.39 12.75 -10.56
CA TRP A 350 -19.33 14.20 -10.68
C TRP A 350 -19.07 14.60 -12.13
N THR A 351 -19.96 15.42 -12.70
CA THR A 351 -19.99 15.76 -14.14
C THR A 351 -19.83 17.25 -14.45
N ASN A 352 -19.83 18.13 -13.45
CA ASN A 352 -19.74 19.59 -13.62
C ASN A 352 -20.69 20.12 -14.72
N SER A 353 -21.96 19.74 -14.59
CA SER A 353 -23.05 20.14 -15.47
C SER A 353 -23.14 21.68 -15.56
N PRO A 354 -23.35 22.27 -16.76
CA PRO A 354 -23.41 23.72 -16.95
C PRO A 354 -24.47 24.46 -16.12
N ALA A 355 -25.43 23.74 -15.54
CA ALA A 355 -26.49 24.26 -14.68
C ALA A 355 -26.28 23.99 -13.18
N GLY A 356 -25.24 23.23 -12.80
CA GLY A 356 -24.98 22.81 -11.43
C GLY A 356 -24.16 23.82 -10.63
N ASP A 357 -24.44 23.91 -9.34
CA ASP A 357 -23.58 24.58 -8.38
C ASP A 357 -22.35 23.70 -8.09
N PHE A 358 -21.19 24.29 -7.75
CA PHE A 358 -20.00 23.49 -7.39
C PHE A 358 -20.14 22.78 -6.03
N LEU A 359 -21.36 22.66 -5.48
CA LEU A 359 -21.64 22.18 -4.14
C LEU A 359 -21.80 20.65 -4.14
N TRP A 360 -21.16 19.97 -3.18
CA TRP A 360 -21.40 18.57 -2.91
C TRP A 360 -22.51 18.45 -1.87
N ASN A 361 -23.76 18.35 -2.35
CA ASN A 361 -24.92 18.13 -1.50
C ASN A 361 -26.01 17.33 -2.25
N SER A 362 -27.10 16.99 -1.56
CA SER A 362 -28.23 16.21 -2.10
C SER A 362 -29.10 16.95 -3.12
N THR A 363 -28.79 18.20 -3.44
CA THR A 363 -29.52 19.00 -4.43
C THR A 363 -28.72 19.31 -5.69
N SER A 364 -27.41 19.07 -5.66
CA SER A 364 -26.53 19.42 -6.78
C SER A 364 -26.81 18.57 -8.01
N GLN A 365 -27.00 19.25 -9.13
CA GLN A 365 -27.19 18.66 -10.46
C GLN A 365 -25.87 18.19 -11.09
N ASN A 366 -24.76 18.33 -10.37
CA ASN A 366 -23.46 17.84 -10.83
C ASN A 366 -23.26 16.33 -10.62
N TRP A 367 -24.19 15.65 -9.95
CA TRP A 367 -24.26 14.20 -9.83
C TRP A 367 -25.17 13.60 -10.90
N ASP A 368 -24.70 12.61 -11.65
CA ASP A 368 -25.44 12.01 -12.78
C ASP A 368 -26.02 10.60 -12.52
N SER A 369 -25.64 9.92 -11.43
CA SER A 369 -26.11 8.56 -11.14
C SER A 369 -25.95 8.13 -9.67
N PRO A 370 -27.02 8.13 -8.85
CA PRO A 370 -28.31 8.80 -9.07
C PRO A 370 -28.17 10.31 -9.36
N SER A 371 -29.17 10.91 -9.98
CA SER A 371 -29.21 12.33 -10.41
C SER A 371 -28.98 13.37 -9.31
N PHE A 372 -28.78 12.94 -8.07
CA PHE A 372 -28.45 13.71 -6.88
C PHE A 372 -27.60 12.85 -5.94
N TRP A 373 -26.75 13.49 -5.13
CA TRP A 373 -26.02 12.81 -4.08
C TRP A 373 -26.96 12.18 -3.06
N SER A 374 -26.62 10.96 -2.62
CA SER A 374 -27.10 10.43 -1.34
C SER A 374 -25.94 9.90 -0.51
N ASP A 375 -26.05 10.10 0.80
CA ASP A 375 -25.02 9.75 1.76
C ASP A 375 -24.72 8.25 1.75
N SER A 376 -23.49 7.92 2.16
CA SER A 376 -22.93 6.56 2.21
C SER A 376 -22.84 5.88 0.83
N GLN A 377 -22.79 6.67 -0.24
CA GLN A 377 -22.45 6.19 -1.58
C GLN A 377 -20.97 6.44 -1.89
N ASP A 378 -20.45 5.73 -2.89
CA ASP A 378 -19.14 6.01 -3.47
C ASP A 378 -19.21 7.28 -4.35
N ALA A 379 -18.14 8.07 -4.38
CA ALA A 379 -18.03 9.25 -5.24
C ALA A 379 -16.93 9.10 -6.30
N LEU A 380 -17.31 9.30 -7.55
CA LEU A 380 -16.48 9.16 -8.75
C LEU A 380 -16.23 10.51 -9.43
N PHE A 381 -14.99 10.97 -9.33
CA PHE A 381 -14.50 12.21 -9.92
C PHE A 381 -13.71 11.91 -11.19
N THR A 382 -14.31 12.18 -12.36
CA THR A 382 -13.72 11.88 -13.68
C THR A 382 -13.18 13.14 -14.38
N SER A 383 -12.54 13.00 -15.55
CA SER A 383 -12.06 14.14 -16.33
C SER A 383 -13.16 15.15 -16.72
N GLN A 384 -14.40 14.69 -16.87
CA GLN A 384 -15.54 15.52 -17.26
C GLN A 384 -15.84 16.63 -16.25
N GLY A 385 -15.64 16.37 -14.96
CA GLY A 385 -15.96 17.31 -13.88
C GLY A 385 -14.76 17.97 -13.21
N ALA A 386 -13.55 17.79 -13.75
CA ALA A 386 -12.30 18.20 -13.12
C ALA A 386 -12.31 19.66 -12.69
N GLY A 387 -11.84 19.95 -11.47
CA GLY A 387 -11.85 21.28 -10.90
C GLY A 387 -12.21 21.31 -9.42
N ASN A 388 -12.88 22.38 -9.00
CA ASN A 388 -13.25 22.59 -7.62
C ASN A 388 -14.62 21.98 -7.29
N VAL A 389 -14.70 21.34 -6.13
CA VAL A 389 -15.93 20.82 -5.51
C VAL A 389 -15.97 21.41 -4.10
N ILE A 390 -17.12 21.88 -3.66
CA ILE A 390 -17.30 22.63 -2.42
C ILE A 390 -18.20 21.83 -1.50
N LEU A 391 -17.68 21.42 -0.34
CA LEU A 391 -18.48 20.95 0.78
C LEU A 391 -19.03 22.16 1.53
N ASP A 392 -20.31 22.46 1.35
CA ASP A 392 -21.04 23.50 2.07
C ASP A 392 -21.74 22.98 3.34
N SER A 393 -21.90 21.66 3.43
CA SER A 393 -22.56 20.90 4.48
C SER A 393 -21.81 19.57 4.71
N PRO A 394 -21.98 18.92 5.88
CA PRO A 394 -21.37 17.61 6.11
C PRO A 394 -21.84 16.57 5.10
N VAL A 395 -20.91 15.73 4.62
CA VAL A 395 -21.18 14.66 3.65
C VAL A 395 -20.66 13.34 4.21
N ASN A 396 -21.47 12.28 4.15
CA ASN A 396 -21.03 10.93 4.46
C ASN A 396 -20.74 10.19 3.15
N VAL A 397 -19.52 9.74 2.94
CA VAL A 397 -19.07 9.04 1.72
C VAL A 397 -18.49 7.68 2.08
N HIS A 398 -18.63 6.73 1.17
CA HIS A 398 -18.01 5.41 1.26
C HIS A 398 -16.62 5.46 0.63
N ASP A 399 -16.48 5.16 -0.67
CA ASP A 399 -15.21 5.31 -1.39
C ASP A 399 -15.10 6.64 -2.16
N LEU A 400 -13.86 7.10 -2.36
CA LEU A 400 -13.53 8.26 -3.19
C LEU A 400 -12.63 7.82 -4.36
N PHE A 401 -13.01 8.14 -5.59
CA PHE A 401 -12.18 7.92 -6.77
C PHE A 401 -11.92 9.21 -7.53
N PHE A 402 -10.65 9.53 -7.77
CA PHE A 402 -10.20 10.69 -8.53
C PHE A 402 -9.43 10.26 -9.78
N GLY A 403 -10.12 10.18 -10.91
CA GLY A 403 -9.55 9.88 -12.23
C GLY A 403 -8.87 11.06 -12.92
N ALA A 404 -9.01 12.28 -12.39
CA ALA A 404 -8.48 13.53 -12.94
C ALA A 404 -8.12 14.50 -11.80
N PRO A 405 -7.54 15.68 -12.07
CA PRO A 405 -7.20 16.63 -11.01
C PRO A 405 -8.44 17.28 -10.37
N TYR A 406 -8.49 17.32 -9.04
CA TYR A 406 -9.60 17.90 -8.28
C TYR A 406 -9.15 18.67 -7.04
N THR A 407 -9.99 19.60 -6.58
CA THR A 407 -9.89 20.22 -5.26
C THR A 407 -11.22 20.07 -4.55
N ILE A 408 -11.23 19.38 -3.41
CA ILE A 408 -12.39 19.33 -2.51
C ILE A 408 -12.17 20.39 -1.42
N SER A 409 -12.92 21.47 -1.50
CA SER A 409 -12.84 22.62 -0.61
C SER A 409 -13.95 22.62 0.43
N SER A 410 -13.67 23.11 1.63
CA SER A 410 -14.68 23.22 2.71
C SER A 410 -14.63 24.62 3.35
N PRO A 411 -15.22 25.65 2.69
CA PRO A 411 -15.14 27.03 3.17
C PRO A 411 -15.85 27.24 4.51
N ASN A 412 -16.83 26.40 4.84
CA ASN A 412 -17.59 26.46 6.08
C ASN A 412 -17.09 25.45 7.14
N ALA A 413 -15.92 24.84 6.93
CA ALA A 413 -15.39 23.77 7.77
C ALA A 413 -16.35 22.56 7.94
N SER A 414 -17.12 22.27 6.91
CA SER A 414 -17.89 21.03 6.78
C SER A 414 -16.98 19.80 6.67
N THR A 415 -17.43 18.73 7.32
CA THR A 415 -16.70 17.45 7.42
C THR A 415 -17.08 16.51 6.28
N LEU A 416 -16.09 15.77 5.79
CA LEU A 416 -16.26 14.62 4.91
C LEU A 416 -16.05 13.34 5.74
N THR A 417 -17.15 12.70 6.12
CA THR A 417 -17.10 11.49 6.94
C THR A 417 -16.94 10.27 6.03
N LEU A 418 -15.85 9.53 6.21
CA LEU A 418 -15.60 8.25 5.56
C LEU A 418 -16.17 7.14 6.45
N ALA A 419 -17.08 6.33 5.90
CA ALA A 419 -17.70 5.24 6.64
C ALA A 419 -17.90 4.01 5.77
N GLU A 420 -17.57 2.84 6.33
CA GLU A 420 -17.80 1.53 5.76
C GLU A 420 -18.97 0.84 6.49
N SER A 421 -19.78 0.10 5.73
CA SER A 421 -20.84 -0.71 6.33
C SER A 421 -20.33 -2.06 6.84
N ASP A 422 -19.19 -2.51 6.30
CA ASP A 422 -18.50 -3.72 6.71
C ASP A 422 -17.31 -3.34 7.61
N PRO A 423 -17.34 -3.66 8.91
CA PRO A 423 -16.26 -3.32 9.84
C PRO A 423 -14.94 -4.05 9.53
N ALA A 424 -14.92 -4.98 8.57
CA ALA A 424 -13.71 -5.64 8.10
C ALA A 424 -13.02 -4.88 6.94
N LYS A 425 -13.58 -3.75 6.48
CA LYS A 425 -13.05 -2.96 5.37
C LYS A 425 -12.75 -1.53 5.80
N ASP A 426 -11.73 -0.96 5.15
CA ASP A 426 -11.38 0.45 5.27
C ASP A 426 -11.95 1.19 4.04
N PRO A 427 -12.63 2.35 4.22
CA PRO A 427 -12.91 3.27 3.13
C PRO A 427 -11.67 3.53 2.27
N VAL A 428 -11.86 3.61 0.95
CA VAL A 428 -10.75 3.73 -0.01
C VAL A 428 -10.76 5.07 -0.74
N ILE A 429 -9.63 5.77 -0.70
CA ILE A 429 -9.35 6.91 -1.58
C ILE A 429 -8.41 6.49 -2.70
N THR A 430 -8.90 6.50 -3.94
CA THR A 430 -8.14 6.16 -5.15
C THR A 430 -7.79 7.42 -5.94
N VAL A 431 -6.51 7.69 -6.18
CA VAL A 431 -6.03 8.95 -6.74
C VAL A 431 -5.15 8.73 -7.99
N HIS A 432 -5.73 8.94 -9.16
CA HIS A 432 -5.06 8.88 -10.46
C HIS A 432 -4.80 10.27 -11.07
N GLY A 433 -5.51 11.31 -10.62
CA GLY A 433 -5.18 12.71 -10.89
C GLY A 433 -4.82 13.48 -9.61
N PRO A 434 -3.90 14.46 -9.65
CA PRO A 434 -3.50 15.21 -8.46
C PRO A 434 -4.69 15.85 -7.77
N THR A 435 -4.88 15.54 -6.49
CA THR A 435 -6.08 15.93 -5.75
C THR A 435 -5.70 16.63 -4.45
N THR A 436 -6.41 17.69 -4.10
CA THR A 436 -6.31 18.37 -2.81
C THR A 436 -7.63 18.26 -2.06
N ILE A 437 -7.60 17.90 -0.78
CA ILE A 437 -8.77 17.88 0.09
C ILE A 437 -8.48 18.79 1.29
N SER A 438 -9.25 19.88 1.42
CA SER A 438 -9.19 20.79 2.58
C SER A 438 -10.32 20.61 3.57
N ALA A 439 -11.35 19.82 3.22
CA ALA A 439 -12.32 19.31 4.17
C ALA A 439 -11.63 18.45 5.25
N GLU A 440 -12.14 18.51 6.48
CA GLU A 440 -11.79 17.52 7.50
C GLU A 440 -12.29 16.15 7.07
N LEU A 441 -11.39 15.18 6.95
CA LEU A 441 -11.73 13.77 6.89
C LEU A 441 -12.00 13.28 8.31
N SER A 442 -13.17 12.71 8.54
CA SER A 442 -13.55 12.11 9.83
C SER A 442 -14.04 10.69 9.61
N GLY A 443 -14.04 9.87 10.66
CA GLY A 443 -14.47 8.47 10.58
C GLY A 443 -13.95 7.63 11.74
N VAL A 444 -14.65 6.53 11.99
CA VAL A 444 -14.25 5.52 12.97
C VAL A 444 -13.53 4.32 12.35
N ASP A 445 -13.72 4.12 11.05
CA ASP A 445 -13.06 3.06 10.29
C ASP A 445 -11.62 3.46 9.93
N GLY A 446 -10.83 2.50 9.44
CA GLY A 446 -9.50 2.79 8.90
C GLY A 446 -9.59 3.60 7.60
N LEU A 447 -8.45 3.90 6.99
CA LEU A 447 -8.41 4.59 5.70
C LEU A 447 -7.36 3.95 4.79
N ALA A 448 -7.77 3.45 3.64
CA ALA A 448 -6.87 2.99 2.60
C ALA A 448 -6.71 4.07 1.52
N ILE A 449 -5.46 4.43 1.19
CA ILE A 449 -5.15 5.36 0.10
C ILE A 449 -4.33 4.63 -0.96
N LYS A 450 -4.73 4.73 -2.22
CA LYS A 450 -4.04 4.12 -3.36
C LYS A 450 -4.09 5.01 -4.59
N GLY A 451 -3.29 4.68 -5.60
CA GLY A 451 -3.34 5.30 -6.92
C GLY A 451 -1.96 5.59 -7.48
N THR A 452 -1.93 6.36 -8.58
CA THR A 452 -0.71 6.68 -9.33
C THR A 452 -0.29 8.14 -9.18
N SER A 453 -1.06 8.94 -8.46
CA SER A 453 -0.86 10.39 -8.35
C SER A 453 -0.73 10.86 -6.89
N SER A 454 -0.79 12.18 -6.69
CA SER A 454 -0.62 12.83 -5.39
C SER A 454 -1.95 13.25 -4.77
N LEU A 455 -2.16 12.91 -3.50
CA LEU A 455 -3.21 13.43 -2.63
C LEU A 455 -2.61 14.42 -1.63
N THR A 456 -3.07 15.67 -1.65
CA THR A 456 -2.69 16.68 -0.65
C THR A 456 -3.80 16.83 0.38
N LEU A 457 -3.48 16.59 1.65
CA LEU A 457 -4.40 16.72 2.77
C LEU A 457 -4.13 18.06 3.48
N GLU A 458 -5.04 19.01 3.32
CA GLU A 458 -5.03 20.32 3.99
C GLU A 458 -6.01 20.37 5.18
N GLY A 459 -6.96 19.43 5.21
CA GLY A 459 -7.91 19.25 6.29
C GLY A 459 -7.25 18.88 7.62
N ARG A 460 -7.90 19.27 8.70
CA ARG A 460 -7.61 18.87 10.08
C ARG A 460 -8.37 17.58 10.36
N ASN A 461 -7.77 16.44 10.06
CA ASN A 461 -8.46 15.15 10.02
C ASN A 461 -8.60 14.54 11.43
N SER A 462 -9.70 13.81 11.64
CA SER A 462 -10.10 13.15 12.89
C SER A 462 -10.48 11.68 12.63
N LEU A 463 -9.55 10.93 12.05
CA LEU A 463 -9.73 9.52 11.74
C LEU A 463 -9.23 8.68 12.92
N SER A 464 -10.12 7.95 13.56
CA SER A 464 -9.74 7.11 14.71
C SER A 464 -9.26 5.70 14.33
N GLY A 465 -9.56 5.23 13.12
CA GLY A 465 -8.96 4.04 12.54
C GLY A 465 -7.57 4.29 11.94
N GLY A 466 -6.86 3.20 11.66
CA GLY A 466 -5.50 3.27 11.11
C GLY A 466 -5.44 3.63 9.63
N THR A 467 -4.39 4.34 9.19
CA THR A 467 -4.23 4.70 7.77
C THR A 467 -3.25 3.75 7.07
N ARG A 468 -3.65 3.21 5.92
CA ARG A 468 -2.83 2.34 5.05
C ARG A 468 -2.61 3.02 3.71
N LEU A 469 -1.34 3.27 3.37
CA LEU A 469 -0.94 3.84 2.08
C LEU A 469 -0.43 2.70 1.20
N LEU A 470 -1.23 2.35 0.20
CA LEU A 470 -0.99 1.20 -0.69
C LEU A 470 -0.15 1.57 -1.91
N SER A 471 -0.33 2.78 -2.46
CA SER A 471 0.44 3.30 -3.60
C SER A 471 0.22 4.82 -3.77
N GLY A 472 1.03 5.46 -4.62
CA GLY A 472 0.90 6.88 -4.93
C GLY A 472 1.62 7.76 -3.91
N THR A 473 1.31 9.05 -3.89
CA THR A 473 1.92 10.02 -2.96
C THR A 473 0.85 10.70 -2.09
N VAL A 474 1.07 10.75 -0.78
CA VAL A 474 0.28 11.56 0.15
C VAL A 474 1.14 12.70 0.69
N ILE A 475 0.62 13.93 0.60
CA ILE A 475 1.27 15.16 1.02
C ILE A 475 0.52 15.73 2.22
N MET A 476 1.19 15.83 3.37
CA MET A 476 0.62 16.39 4.60
C MET A 476 0.79 17.91 4.65
N LYS A 477 -0.33 18.63 4.67
CA LYS A 477 -0.39 20.10 4.68
C LYS A 477 -1.54 20.63 5.56
N ALA A 478 -1.90 19.90 6.62
CA ALA A 478 -2.98 20.30 7.51
C ALA A 478 -2.66 21.65 8.19
N ALA A 479 -3.66 22.52 8.31
CA ALA A 479 -3.52 23.82 8.98
C ALA A 479 -3.55 23.70 10.52
N VAL A 480 -2.64 22.91 11.10
CA VAL A 480 -2.57 22.62 12.54
C VAL A 480 -1.66 23.60 13.30
N SER A 481 -1.81 23.68 14.63
CA SER A 481 -1.01 24.57 15.50
C SER A 481 -0.25 23.85 16.62
N SER A 482 -0.45 22.54 16.82
CA SER A 482 0.19 21.79 17.91
C SER A 482 0.37 20.30 17.58
N ASN A 483 1.31 19.62 18.26
CA ASN A 483 1.46 18.15 18.22
C ASN A 483 0.56 17.49 19.30
N SER A 484 -0.73 17.35 19.02
CA SER A 484 -1.71 16.73 19.93
C SER A 484 -2.38 15.51 19.29
N LEU A 485 -3.10 14.72 20.11
CA LEU A 485 -3.96 13.62 19.63
C LEU A 485 -5.13 14.22 18.88
N SER A 486 -5.00 14.33 17.56
CA SER A 486 -5.99 14.91 16.65
C SER A 486 -6.41 16.37 17.00
N PRO A 487 -6.82 17.17 16.01
CA PRO A 487 -6.77 16.87 14.59
C PRO A 487 -5.35 17.02 14.03
N SER A 488 -4.96 16.12 13.13
CA SER A 488 -3.68 16.12 12.42
C SER A 488 -3.90 15.97 10.90
N ALA A 489 -2.85 15.88 10.08
CA ALA A 489 -3.07 15.47 8.69
C ALA A 489 -3.39 13.98 8.62
N LEU A 490 -2.69 13.16 9.40
CA LEU A 490 -2.95 11.73 9.59
C LEU A 490 -2.58 11.34 11.03
N ASP A 491 -3.49 10.68 11.75
CA ASP A 491 -3.26 10.38 13.17
C ASP A 491 -2.29 9.21 13.36
N SER A 492 -2.35 8.22 12.47
CA SER A 492 -1.45 7.05 12.48
C SER A 492 -1.30 6.41 11.10
N ILE A 493 -0.13 5.83 10.86
CA ILE A 493 0.19 5.04 9.65
C ILE A 493 0.43 3.59 10.05
N ASP A 494 -0.46 2.72 9.60
CA ASP A 494 -0.49 1.28 9.89
C ASP A 494 0.27 0.46 8.86
N ALA A 495 0.32 0.97 7.64
CA ALA A 495 1.13 0.40 6.57
C ALA A 495 1.50 1.52 5.59
N LEU A 496 2.77 1.59 5.26
CA LEU A 496 3.29 2.38 4.14
C LEU A 496 3.96 1.40 3.18
N GLU A 497 3.17 0.96 2.19
CA GLU A 497 3.48 -0.17 1.31
C GLU A 497 4.47 0.19 0.19
N PRO A 498 5.11 -0.81 -0.44
CA PRO A 498 5.98 -0.58 -1.59
C PRO A 498 5.27 0.21 -2.70
N GLY A 499 5.93 1.25 -3.21
CA GLY A 499 5.36 2.14 -4.24
C GLY A 499 4.51 3.30 -3.69
N ALA A 500 4.26 3.33 -2.38
CA ALA A 500 3.66 4.49 -1.71
C ALA A 500 4.72 5.46 -1.17
N THR A 501 4.40 6.75 -1.21
CA THR A 501 5.20 7.83 -0.61
C THR A 501 4.35 8.68 0.31
N LEU A 502 4.78 8.87 1.55
CA LEU A 502 4.22 9.86 2.47
C LEU A 502 5.23 10.99 2.63
N LYS A 503 4.80 12.25 2.50
CA LYS A 503 5.72 13.41 2.60
C LYS A 503 5.11 14.63 3.26
N TYR A 504 5.95 15.44 3.90
CA TYR A 504 5.56 16.78 4.34
C TYR A 504 5.42 17.73 3.15
N PHE A 505 4.49 18.67 3.25
CA PHE A 505 4.45 19.79 2.31
C PHE A 505 5.65 20.72 2.52
N ASN A 506 6.34 21.00 1.42
CA ASN A 506 7.38 22.01 1.33
C ASN A 506 7.46 22.50 -0.11
N ALA A 507 7.39 23.82 -0.30
CA ALA A 507 7.51 24.48 -1.59
C ALA A 507 8.24 25.81 -1.44
N LEU A 508 8.77 26.34 -2.54
CA LEU A 508 9.22 27.73 -2.59
C LEU A 508 7.99 28.65 -2.48
N ASP A 509 8.11 29.71 -1.70
CA ASP A 509 7.12 30.77 -1.66
C ASP A 509 7.15 31.55 -2.99
N PRO A 510 6.10 31.45 -3.83
CA PRO A 510 6.08 32.14 -5.12
C PRO A 510 5.89 33.65 -4.98
N ALA A 511 5.52 34.16 -3.80
CA ALA A 511 5.30 35.58 -3.56
C ALA A 511 6.59 36.37 -3.29
N LEU A 512 7.72 35.68 -3.08
CA LEU A 512 9.01 36.31 -2.76
C LEU A 512 9.99 36.18 -3.94
N PRO A 513 10.79 37.23 -4.24
CA PRO A 513 11.83 37.13 -5.26
C PRO A 513 12.91 36.13 -4.84
N TYR A 514 13.59 35.54 -5.84
CA TYR A 514 14.62 34.49 -5.65
C TYR A 514 15.69 34.85 -4.60
N THR A 515 16.02 36.14 -4.48
CA THR A 515 17.02 36.69 -3.56
C THR A 515 16.55 36.77 -2.10
N THR A 516 15.24 36.69 -1.82
CA THR A 516 14.63 36.68 -0.48
C THR A 516 13.72 35.47 -0.25
N ASN A 517 13.87 34.42 -1.06
CA ASN A 517 13.05 33.21 -1.00
C ASN A 517 12.86 32.72 0.43
N SER A 518 11.63 32.31 0.75
CA SER A 518 11.32 31.55 1.94
C SER A 518 10.66 30.23 1.53
N ASN A 519 10.76 29.21 2.39
CA ASN A 519 10.09 27.94 2.15
C ASN A 519 8.72 27.96 2.83
N LEU A 520 7.66 27.72 2.06
CA LEU A 520 6.34 27.40 2.60
C LEU A 520 6.37 25.95 3.08
N ARG A 521 6.35 25.77 4.40
CA ARG A 521 6.38 24.45 5.05
C ARG A 521 5.06 24.15 5.72
N SER A 522 4.71 22.87 5.80
CA SER A 522 3.58 22.41 6.62
C SER A 522 3.73 22.87 8.07
N ALA A 523 2.63 23.25 8.71
CA ALA A 523 2.64 23.61 10.13
C ALA A 523 2.99 22.40 11.02
N ASN A 524 3.45 22.62 12.25
CA ASN A 524 3.75 21.54 13.17
C ASN A 524 2.47 20.80 13.62
N GLY A 525 2.50 19.47 13.70
CA GLY A 525 1.35 18.64 14.09
C GLY A 525 0.76 17.78 12.98
N GLN A 526 1.51 17.54 11.90
CA GLN A 526 1.00 16.76 10.75
C GLN A 526 0.77 15.28 11.09
N LEU A 527 1.57 14.71 12.00
CA LEU A 527 1.40 13.37 12.57
C LEU A 527 1.43 13.46 14.09
N TYR A 528 0.66 12.62 14.78
CA TYR A 528 0.75 12.53 16.24
C TYR A 528 2.03 11.83 16.67
N ARG A 529 2.87 12.49 17.49
CA ARG A 529 4.22 12.01 17.86
C ARG A 529 4.30 10.68 18.63
N TYR A 530 3.22 10.27 19.29
CA TYR A 530 3.14 8.96 19.98
C TYR A 530 2.18 8.00 19.27
N GLY A 531 1.76 8.34 18.05
CA GLY A 531 0.98 7.46 17.19
C GLY A 531 1.84 6.35 16.60
N ARG A 532 1.38 5.79 15.49
CA ARG A 532 2.07 4.70 14.79
C ARG A 532 2.63 5.17 13.46
N LEU A 533 3.83 4.74 13.13
CA LEU A 533 4.43 4.85 11.79
C LEU A 533 5.04 3.50 11.42
N VAL A 534 4.23 2.65 10.80
CA VAL A 534 4.66 1.32 10.32
C VAL A 534 4.95 1.41 8.82
N MET A 535 6.20 1.16 8.47
CA MET A 535 6.64 1.07 7.09
C MET A 535 6.72 -0.40 6.67
N SER A 536 6.09 -0.74 5.54
CA SER A 536 6.09 -2.08 4.95
C SER A 536 6.78 -2.13 3.59
N GLY A 537 7.59 -1.11 3.29
CA GLY A 537 8.43 -1.02 2.10
C GLY A 537 8.37 0.32 1.36
N GLY A 538 7.43 1.20 1.70
CA GLY A 538 7.26 2.51 1.06
C GLY A 538 8.30 3.55 1.49
N THR A 539 8.10 4.79 1.01
CA THR A 539 9.01 5.91 1.25
C THR A 539 8.37 6.96 2.15
N PHE A 540 9.05 7.34 3.21
CA PHE A 540 8.71 8.50 4.01
C PHE A 540 9.71 9.63 3.72
N ASP A 541 9.25 10.65 3.00
CA ASP A 541 10.07 11.77 2.54
C ASP A 541 9.85 12.99 3.44
N LEU A 542 10.87 13.31 4.24
CA LEU A 542 10.90 14.46 5.13
C LEU A 542 10.81 15.79 4.37
N ASN A 543 11.12 15.78 3.07
CA ASN A 543 10.92 16.88 2.12
C ASN A 543 11.34 18.26 2.67
N GLY A 544 12.51 18.36 3.30
CA GLY A 544 13.05 19.61 3.82
C GLY A 544 12.38 20.15 5.08
N ASP A 545 11.70 19.29 5.85
CA ASP A 545 11.24 19.60 7.21
C ASP A 545 12.44 19.85 8.14
N ASP A 546 12.96 21.08 8.12
CA ASP A 546 14.08 21.52 8.95
C ASP A 546 13.64 21.69 10.41
N ASN A 547 13.42 20.57 11.09
CA ASN A 547 13.13 20.41 12.52
C ASN A 547 11.80 21.01 12.99
N GLN A 548 10.80 21.09 12.11
CA GLN A 548 9.52 21.72 12.42
C GLN A 548 8.52 20.70 12.96
N ASN A 549 8.32 19.58 12.27
CA ASN A 549 7.35 18.55 12.65
C ASN A 549 7.93 17.51 13.61
N GLN A 550 7.10 16.98 14.50
CA GLN A 550 7.39 15.79 15.30
C GLN A 550 6.58 14.62 14.76
N MET A 551 7.10 13.40 14.87
CA MET A 551 6.43 12.20 14.38
C MET A 551 6.74 10.98 15.26
N PRO A 552 5.96 9.90 15.16
CA PRO A 552 6.31 8.64 15.81
C PRO A 552 7.69 8.14 15.40
N ALA A 553 8.37 7.43 16.30
CA ALA A 553 9.48 6.57 15.91
C ALA A 553 9.00 5.57 14.84
N PRO A 554 9.66 5.48 13.67
CA PRO A 554 9.26 4.58 12.60
C PRO A 554 9.58 3.13 12.95
N SER A 555 8.76 2.20 12.46
CA SER A 555 8.97 0.76 12.58
C SER A 555 8.88 0.07 11.22
N GLY A 556 9.37 -1.17 11.15
CA GLY A 556 9.30 -1.98 9.93
C GLY A 556 10.42 -1.65 8.95
N PHE A 557 10.14 -1.66 7.64
CA PHE A 557 11.15 -1.49 6.59
C PHE A 557 10.66 -0.56 5.47
N GLY A 558 11.60 0.01 4.70
CA GLY A 558 11.32 1.01 3.68
C GLY A 558 12.43 2.05 3.60
N THR A 559 12.13 3.21 3.05
CA THR A 559 13.10 4.30 2.87
C THR A 559 12.65 5.57 3.58
N ILE A 560 13.51 6.12 4.46
CA ILE A 560 13.33 7.47 4.99
C ILE A 560 14.36 8.37 4.31
N THR A 561 13.92 9.46 3.69
CA THR A 561 14.78 10.34 2.89
C THR A 561 14.40 11.80 3.01
N ASN A 562 15.26 12.69 2.51
CA ASN A 562 14.94 14.09 2.25
C ASN A 562 15.17 14.39 0.77
N ASN A 563 14.12 14.43 -0.05
CA ASN A 563 14.25 14.77 -1.47
C ASN A 563 14.18 16.28 -1.75
N SER A 564 14.19 17.15 -0.74
CA SER A 564 14.10 18.59 -0.96
C SER A 564 15.46 19.23 -1.20
N PRO A 565 15.68 19.94 -2.32
CA PRO A 565 16.85 20.78 -2.51
C PRO A 565 16.81 22.06 -1.65
N LEU A 566 15.65 22.38 -1.07
CA LEU A 566 15.39 23.67 -0.44
C LEU A 566 15.97 23.76 0.97
N ALA A 567 16.09 22.65 1.69
CA ALA A 567 16.62 22.62 3.05
C ALA A 567 17.04 21.20 3.44
N ARG A 568 17.82 21.09 4.51
CA ARG A 568 17.98 19.83 5.23
C ARG A 568 16.65 19.43 5.85
N ALA A 569 16.50 18.17 6.21
CA ALA A 569 15.35 17.71 6.95
C ALA A 569 15.78 16.91 8.18
N VAL A 570 14.93 16.91 9.20
CA VAL A 570 15.18 16.25 10.47
C VAL A 570 14.10 15.21 10.72
N LEU A 571 14.51 13.95 10.85
CA LEU A 571 13.68 12.89 11.40
C LEU A 571 13.56 13.11 12.92
N LYS A 572 12.63 13.98 13.31
CA LYS A 572 12.38 14.36 14.70
C LYS A 572 11.30 13.49 15.30
N MET A 573 11.72 12.55 16.13
CA MET A 573 10.87 11.45 16.58
C MET A 573 10.44 11.61 18.05
N GLY A 574 9.27 11.06 18.37
CA GLY A 574 8.76 10.84 19.71
C GLY A 574 8.43 9.36 19.94
N ALA A 575 8.58 8.91 21.18
CA ALA A 575 8.26 7.55 21.60
C ALA A 575 7.93 7.55 23.11
N PRO A 576 6.84 6.90 23.56
CA PRO A 576 6.45 6.90 24.96
C PRO A 576 7.39 6.01 25.81
N ALA A 577 7.45 6.26 27.11
CA ALA A 577 8.33 5.51 28.02
C ALA A 577 8.06 3.99 27.94
N GLY A 578 9.13 3.19 27.89
CA GLY A 578 9.05 1.73 27.80
C GLY A 578 8.72 1.17 26.42
N SER A 579 8.47 2.01 25.41
CA SER A 579 8.30 1.55 24.03
C SER A 579 9.64 1.10 23.42
N ILE A 580 9.57 0.08 22.57
CA ILE A 580 10.70 -0.40 21.77
C ILE A 580 10.25 -0.39 20.32
N THR A 581 10.96 0.35 19.48
CA THR A 581 10.65 0.47 18.06
C THR A 581 11.84 0.07 17.22
N THR A 582 11.65 -0.90 16.32
CA THR A 582 12.71 -1.37 15.41
C THR A 582 12.45 -0.91 13.99
N PHE A 583 13.42 -0.22 13.41
CA PHE A 583 13.44 0.13 12.00
C PHE A 583 14.54 -0.65 11.27
N SER A 584 14.12 -1.53 10.37
CA SER A 584 14.94 -2.38 9.51
C SER A 584 15.08 -1.82 8.08
N GLY A 585 14.51 -0.65 7.80
CA GLY A 585 14.66 0.07 6.53
C GLY A 585 15.96 0.87 6.46
N ILE A 586 16.06 1.76 5.46
CA ILE A 586 17.23 2.62 5.22
C ILE A 586 16.85 4.08 5.47
N ILE A 587 17.60 4.75 6.33
CA ILE A 587 17.60 6.21 6.47
C ILE A 587 18.75 6.77 5.63
N GLN A 588 18.41 7.64 4.68
CA GLN A 588 19.37 8.18 3.72
C GLN A 588 19.17 9.67 3.44
N ASN A 589 20.17 10.28 2.81
CA ASN A 589 19.98 11.56 2.14
C ASN A 589 19.20 11.36 0.83
N GLY A 590 18.57 12.42 0.32
CA GLY A 590 18.03 12.42 -1.04
C GLY A 590 19.10 12.56 -2.11
N ASN A 591 18.65 12.62 -3.37
CA ASN A 591 19.49 12.88 -4.55
C ASN A 591 20.72 11.94 -4.67
N GLY A 592 20.57 10.67 -4.29
CA GLY A 592 21.66 9.68 -4.33
C GLY A 592 22.85 10.02 -3.43
N GLY A 593 22.64 10.83 -2.38
CA GLY A 593 23.70 11.27 -1.47
C GLY A 593 24.36 12.59 -1.87
N ASN A 594 24.05 13.15 -3.03
CA ASN A 594 24.60 14.43 -3.49
C ASN A 594 23.90 15.61 -2.81
N MET A 595 24.55 16.16 -1.78
CA MET A 595 24.09 17.36 -1.09
C MET A 595 24.33 18.61 -1.95
N THR A 596 23.46 19.60 -1.79
CA THR A 596 23.60 20.91 -2.44
C THR A 596 23.55 22.02 -1.41
N VAL A 597 24.13 23.19 -1.73
CA VAL A 597 23.80 24.42 -1.00
C VAL A 597 22.30 24.66 -1.14
N SER A 598 21.61 24.94 -0.03
CA SER A 598 20.19 25.28 -0.04
C SER A 598 19.94 26.46 -0.97
N VAL A 599 18.85 26.37 -1.73
CA VAL A 599 18.41 27.41 -2.67
C VAL A 599 17.83 28.64 -1.94
N VAL A 600 17.77 28.63 -0.60
CA VAL A 600 17.22 29.72 0.24
C VAL A 600 18.34 30.63 0.77
N PRO A 601 18.48 31.88 0.29
CA PRO A 601 19.63 32.73 0.60
C PRO A 601 19.60 33.42 1.98
N ASN A 602 18.44 33.55 2.63
CA ASN A 602 18.24 34.45 3.77
C ASN A 602 18.05 33.77 5.14
N SER A 603 19.02 32.99 5.59
CA SER A 603 19.31 32.97 7.03
C SER A 603 20.72 33.46 7.25
N ALA A 604 20.87 34.62 7.91
CA ALA A 604 22.14 35.24 8.30
C ALA A 604 23.02 34.37 9.23
N THR A 605 22.64 33.12 9.44
CA THR A 605 23.46 32.06 10.01
C THR A 605 23.26 30.81 9.15
N ALA A 606 24.37 30.25 8.62
CA ALA A 606 24.47 28.94 7.97
C ALA A 606 23.70 28.73 6.65
N GLN A 607 24.45 28.63 5.54
CA GLN A 607 23.99 27.98 4.31
C GLN A 607 23.49 26.56 4.65
N LYS A 608 22.18 26.36 4.70
CA LYS A 608 21.59 25.04 4.98
C LYS A 608 21.90 24.09 3.81
N GLN A 609 21.98 22.79 4.05
CA GLN A 609 22.30 21.79 3.02
C GLN A 609 21.02 21.13 2.51
N GLY A 610 20.68 21.29 1.23
CA GLY A 610 19.60 20.54 0.59
C GLY A 610 19.89 19.03 0.58
N PHE A 611 18.84 18.22 0.51
CA PHE A 611 18.87 16.75 0.47
C PHE A 611 19.42 16.02 1.70
N ARG A 612 20.02 16.74 2.65
CA ARG A 612 20.56 16.17 3.88
C ARG A 612 19.46 15.71 4.83
N THR A 613 19.68 14.55 5.45
CA THR A 613 18.82 13.99 6.51
C THR A 613 19.57 13.95 7.85
N ASP A 614 19.00 14.55 8.89
CA ASP A 614 19.43 14.46 10.28
C ASP A 614 18.43 13.61 11.10
N ILE A 615 18.84 13.12 12.28
CA ILE A 615 17.99 12.41 13.24
C ILE A 615 17.93 13.18 14.56
N ASP A 616 16.73 13.37 15.13
CA ASP A 616 16.55 14.00 16.44
C ASP A 616 15.61 13.18 17.33
N MET A 617 16.18 12.61 18.40
CA MET A 617 15.51 11.86 19.46
C MET A 617 15.40 12.67 20.76
N ALA A 618 15.46 14.01 20.71
CA ALA A 618 15.35 14.84 21.90
C ALA A 618 13.98 14.75 22.60
N ASN A 619 12.93 14.35 21.87
CA ASN A 619 11.56 14.23 22.38
C ASN A 619 11.17 12.79 22.73
N PHE A 620 12.13 11.88 22.87
CA PHE A 620 11.86 10.56 23.43
C PHE A 620 11.54 10.67 24.91
N ASP A 621 10.60 9.88 25.40
CA ASP A 621 10.44 9.73 26.83
C ASP A 621 11.58 8.86 27.40
N SER A 622 11.90 9.04 28.67
CA SER A 622 12.93 8.22 29.32
C SER A 622 12.53 6.75 29.30
N GLY A 623 13.47 5.86 28.95
CA GLY A 623 13.22 4.42 28.82
C GLY A 623 12.63 3.96 27.47
N ALA A 624 12.33 4.87 26.54
CA ALA A 624 12.01 4.49 25.16
C ALA A 624 13.27 4.05 24.39
N VAL A 625 13.15 3.04 23.52
CA VAL A 625 14.25 2.45 22.76
C VAL A 625 13.97 2.51 21.26
N PHE A 626 14.92 3.04 20.48
CA PHE A 626 14.92 2.97 19.02
C PHE A 626 16.03 2.04 18.54
N ILE A 627 15.68 1.04 17.75
CA ILE A 627 16.59 0.02 17.21
C ILE A 627 16.80 0.27 15.72
N LEU A 628 18.06 0.49 15.32
CA LEU A 628 18.48 0.47 13.92
C LEU A 628 18.94 -0.93 13.54
N ASP A 629 18.23 -1.56 12.60
CA ASP A 629 18.46 -2.95 12.16
C ASP A 629 18.99 -3.05 10.71
N ASN A 630 19.49 -1.94 10.17
CA ASN A 630 20.09 -1.91 8.84
C ASN A 630 21.20 -0.86 8.74
N ALA A 631 21.94 -0.91 7.64
CA ALA A 631 22.98 0.07 7.34
C ALA A 631 22.35 1.35 6.77
N ASN A 632 22.56 2.46 7.47
CA ASN A 632 22.05 3.77 7.08
C ASN A 632 23.11 4.58 6.32
N THR A 633 22.67 5.49 5.44
CA THR A 633 23.57 6.28 4.59
C THR A 633 23.38 7.79 4.71
N PHE A 634 22.50 8.25 5.61
CA PHE A 634 22.36 9.68 5.90
C PHE A 634 23.69 10.27 6.40
N THR A 635 23.96 11.54 6.09
CA THR A 635 25.21 12.21 6.48
C THR A 635 25.00 13.26 7.56
N GLY A 636 23.78 13.44 8.02
CA GLY A 636 23.43 14.40 9.04
C GLY A 636 23.93 14.04 10.44
N PHE A 637 23.59 14.88 11.42
CA PHE A 637 23.83 14.59 12.83
C PHE A 637 22.74 13.68 13.39
N THR A 638 23.05 13.00 14.48
CA THR A 638 22.06 12.33 15.34
C THR A 638 22.08 13.02 16.71
N ARG A 639 20.94 13.56 17.14
CA ARG A 639 20.77 14.11 18.48
C ARG A 639 19.98 13.14 19.34
N ILE A 640 20.45 12.90 20.56
CA ILE A 640 19.81 12.03 21.55
C ILE A 640 19.69 12.83 22.84
N GLY A 641 18.47 13.28 23.18
CA GLY A 641 18.21 14.02 24.42
C GLY A 641 17.66 13.14 25.55
N SER A 642 17.01 12.05 25.19
CA SER A 642 16.37 11.09 26.09
C SER A 642 16.26 9.73 25.39
N GLY A 643 15.72 8.72 26.07
CA GLY A 643 15.64 7.33 25.57
C GLY A 643 17.01 6.71 25.26
N THR A 644 17.00 5.63 24.48
CA THR A 644 18.18 4.88 24.05
C THR A 644 18.13 4.57 22.56
N LEU A 645 19.24 4.81 21.86
CA LEU A 645 19.50 4.29 20.51
C LEU A 645 20.30 2.99 20.62
N THR A 646 19.85 1.92 19.96
CA THR A 646 20.54 0.63 19.91
C THR A 646 20.59 0.06 18.50
N PHE A 647 21.41 -0.97 18.30
CA PHE A 647 21.67 -1.58 17.00
C PHE A 647 21.47 -3.09 17.05
N THR A 648 21.15 -3.66 15.90
CA THR A 648 21.35 -5.10 15.67
C THR A 648 22.74 -5.35 15.08
N SER A 649 23.06 -6.61 14.77
CA SER A 649 24.32 -6.98 14.08
C SER A 649 24.47 -6.33 12.69
N ARG A 650 23.37 -5.96 12.05
CA ARG A 650 23.33 -5.28 10.75
C ARG A 650 23.23 -3.77 10.86
N GLY A 651 22.80 -3.27 12.01
CA GLY A 651 22.60 -1.86 12.27
C GLY A 651 23.88 -1.06 12.11
N ARG A 652 23.87 -0.06 11.22
CA ARG A 652 24.94 0.95 11.14
C ARG A 652 24.35 2.33 11.32
N TRP A 653 25.12 3.20 11.96
CA TRP A 653 24.91 4.64 11.84
C TRP A 653 24.98 5.12 10.39
N GLY A 654 24.67 6.40 10.21
CA GLY A 654 24.80 7.09 8.94
C GLY A 654 26.23 7.11 8.38
N GLN A 655 26.34 7.57 7.14
CA GLN A 655 27.60 7.65 6.41
C GLN A 655 28.44 8.84 6.86
N GLN A 656 29.75 8.64 6.83
CA GLN A 656 30.73 9.70 7.03
C GLN A 656 30.96 10.50 5.76
N VAL A 657 31.19 11.81 5.88
CA VAL A 657 31.55 12.67 4.74
C VAL A 657 32.97 13.19 4.94
N SER A 658 33.86 12.90 3.99
CA SER A 658 35.20 13.51 3.95
C SER A 658 35.09 14.99 3.61
N THR A 659 35.84 15.84 4.29
CA THR A 659 35.82 17.33 4.26
C THR A 659 36.20 18.01 2.93
N GLY A 660 36.00 17.37 1.79
CA GLY A 660 36.10 18.04 0.48
C GLY A 660 34.90 18.92 0.16
N ASP A 661 33.82 18.85 0.94
CA ASP A 661 32.56 19.54 0.66
C ASP A 661 32.50 20.89 1.41
N PRO A 662 32.60 22.05 0.72
CA PRO A 662 32.81 23.37 1.34
C PRO A 662 31.57 23.95 2.06
N VAL A 663 30.47 23.21 2.21
CA VAL A 663 29.21 23.75 2.75
C VAL A 663 29.22 23.71 4.28
N THR A 664 29.81 24.75 4.87
CA THR A 664 29.99 24.98 6.29
C THR A 664 28.67 25.31 7.00
N SER A 665 28.20 24.44 7.90
CA SER A 665 27.42 24.84 9.09
C SER A 665 27.02 23.75 10.08
N SER A 666 27.05 22.46 9.73
CA SER A 666 26.66 21.41 10.67
C SER A 666 27.53 20.15 10.51
N PRO A 667 28.12 19.62 11.59
CA PRO A 667 29.06 18.52 11.53
C PRO A 667 28.39 17.25 11.02
N ASN A 668 28.72 16.87 9.79
CA ASN A 668 28.21 15.69 9.12
C ASN A 668 28.56 14.44 9.93
N GLY A 669 27.58 13.56 10.13
CA GLY A 669 27.73 12.26 10.78
C GLY A 669 28.05 12.34 12.28
N SER A 670 27.83 13.48 12.96
CA SER A 670 28.13 13.66 14.38
C SER A 670 27.02 13.17 15.31
N ILE A 671 27.38 12.80 16.54
CA ILE A 671 26.44 12.43 17.61
C ILE A 671 26.44 13.50 18.69
N ILE A 672 25.24 13.97 19.04
CA ILE A 672 24.99 14.93 20.12
C ILE A 672 24.19 14.22 21.21
N CYS A 673 24.83 13.87 22.32
CA CYS A 673 24.17 13.23 23.46
C CYS A 673 23.98 14.23 24.60
N ASN A 674 22.73 14.46 24.98
CA ASN A 674 22.36 15.30 26.10
C ASN A 674 21.71 14.45 27.21
N GLY A 675 21.74 14.95 28.44
CA GLY A 675 21.10 14.34 29.61
C GLY A 675 22.08 13.99 30.74
N SER A 676 21.69 13.07 31.63
CA SER A 676 22.53 12.61 32.74
C SER A 676 23.71 11.76 32.26
N THR A 677 24.80 11.75 33.02
CA THR A 677 25.96 10.83 32.82
C THR A 677 25.70 9.41 33.31
N THR A 678 24.48 9.13 33.79
CA THR A 678 24.02 7.80 34.25
C THR A 678 23.07 7.12 33.27
N ASP A 679 22.45 7.87 32.36
CA ASP A 679 21.42 7.34 31.48
C ASP A 679 22.03 6.73 30.22
N LEU A 680 21.69 5.48 29.93
CA LEU A 680 22.06 4.83 28.67
C LEU A 680 21.42 5.56 27.49
N ARG A 681 22.25 6.17 26.64
CA ARG A 681 21.82 6.87 25.42
C ARG A 681 22.15 6.09 24.16
N VAL A 682 23.29 5.40 24.17
CA VAL A 682 23.74 4.59 23.05
C VAL A 682 24.16 3.22 23.56
N ASP A 683 23.49 2.19 23.06
CA ASP A 683 23.89 0.81 23.24
C ASP A 683 24.40 0.24 21.92
N PHE A 684 25.69 -0.09 21.87
CA PHE A 684 26.30 -0.68 20.70
C PHE A 684 25.81 -2.10 20.42
N ASN A 685 25.34 -2.81 21.45
CA ASN A 685 24.73 -4.13 21.37
C ASN A 685 25.49 -5.10 20.43
N GLY A 686 26.80 -5.20 20.60
CA GLY A 686 27.69 -6.11 19.87
C GLY A 686 28.18 -5.59 18.52
N THR A 687 27.78 -4.37 18.15
CA THR A 687 28.06 -3.80 16.83
C THR A 687 28.97 -2.58 16.93
N SER A 688 30.12 -2.61 16.26
CA SER A 688 31.01 -1.45 16.11
C SER A 688 30.39 -0.37 15.24
N GLN A 689 30.67 0.88 15.58
CA GLN A 689 30.06 2.03 14.93
C GLN A 689 31.04 3.16 14.69
N THR A 690 30.73 4.03 13.72
CA THR A 690 31.63 5.08 13.24
C THR A 690 30.89 6.40 13.14
N THR A 691 31.45 7.49 13.68
CA THR A 691 30.85 8.83 13.71
C THR A 691 31.86 9.92 13.31
N GLY A 692 31.36 11.04 12.79
CA GLY A 692 32.15 12.22 12.47
C GLY A 692 32.68 12.95 13.71
N GLY A 693 31.92 12.99 14.81
CA GLY A 693 32.28 13.69 16.04
C GLY A 693 31.32 13.40 17.20
N LEU A 694 31.72 13.79 18.40
CA LEU A 694 30.97 13.58 19.65
C LEU A 694 30.79 14.91 20.38
N SER A 695 29.56 15.25 20.74
CA SER A 695 29.25 16.46 21.52
C SER A 695 28.04 16.25 22.45
N GLY A 696 27.72 17.29 23.23
CA GLY A 696 26.58 17.31 24.14
C GLY A 696 26.98 17.22 25.61
N ASN A 697 26.02 17.41 26.51
CA ASN A 697 26.27 17.60 27.93
C ASN A 697 26.15 16.33 28.81
N GLY A 698 26.00 15.14 28.23
CA GLY A 698 25.93 13.89 29.00
C GLY A 698 25.71 12.61 28.19
N GLY A 699 25.08 11.62 28.83
CA GLY A 699 24.75 10.31 28.28
C GLY A 699 25.82 9.23 28.49
N VAL A 700 25.37 7.97 28.56
CA VAL A 700 26.22 6.77 28.64
C VAL A 700 26.24 6.04 27.29
N PHE A 701 27.43 5.64 26.86
CA PHE A 701 27.71 4.76 25.73
C PHE A 701 28.18 3.42 26.27
N ALA A 702 27.51 2.33 25.90
CA ALA A 702 27.81 1.00 26.41
C ALA A 702 27.66 -0.07 25.33
N ASN A 703 28.18 -1.26 25.60
CA ASN A 703 27.92 -2.46 24.82
C ASN A 703 27.24 -3.51 25.70
N ASN A 704 25.91 -3.62 25.59
CA ASN A 704 25.18 -4.56 26.43
C ASN A 704 25.14 -6.01 25.90
N ALA A 705 25.73 -6.28 24.73
CA ALA A 705 25.86 -7.65 24.22
C ALA A 705 27.03 -8.37 24.89
N ASP A 706 26.74 -9.46 25.59
CA ASP A 706 27.72 -10.28 26.29
C ASP A 706 28.81 -10.85 25.37
N ALA A 707 30.01 -10.99 25.90
CA ALA A 707 31.17 -11.57 25.23
C ALA A 707 31.54 -10.94 23.87
N THR A 708 31.13 -9.69 23.62
CA THR A 708 31.46 -8.95 22.41
C THR A 708 32.34 -7.73 22.70
N LEU A 709 33.07 -7.27 21.68
CA LEU A 709 33.79 -5.99 21.68
C LEU A 709 33.19 -5.09 20.60
N SER A 710 32.59 -3.97 21.00
CA SER A 710 32.16 -2.91 20.08
C SER A 710 33.16 -1.77 20.08
N ILE A 711 33.57 -1.33 18.89
CA ILE A 711 34.50 -0.20 18.72
C ILE A 711 33.71 1.03 18.27
N LEU A 712 33.81 2.10 19.06
CA LEU A 712 33.40 3.44 18.66
C LEU A 712 34.55 4.12 17.90
N THR A 713 34.37 4.38 16.61
CA THR A 713 35.35 5.09 15.78
C THR A 713 34.91 6.53 15.54
N VAL A 714 35.78 7.51 15.80
CA VAL A 714 35.44 8.94 15.76
C VAL A 714 36.45 9.76 14.95
N GLY A 715 35.98 10.79 14.25
CA GLY A 715 36.82 11.89 13.76
C GLY A 715 37.17 11.93 12.27
N ASN A 716 36.49 11.18 11.39
CA ASN A 716 36.81 11.06 9.95
C ASN A 716 36.59 12.33 9.09
N ALA A 717 36.42 13.51 9.69
CA ALA A 717 36.07 14.74 8.99
C ALA A 717 36.82 15.97 9.51
N ASN A 718 38.04 15.81 10.04
CA ASN A 718 38.85 16.91 10.60
C ASN A 718 38.10 17.78 11.64
N ILE A 719 37.00 17.26 12.21
CA ILE A 719 36.09 18.02 13.07
C ILE A 719 36.74 18.18 14.43
N SER A 720 36.80 19.42 14.90
CA SER A 720 37.19 19.73 16.27
C SER A 720 35.98 20.13 17.10
N ASN A 721 35.90 19.64 18.34
CA ASN A 721 34.80 19.97 19.26
C ASN A 721 34.73 21.46 19.66
N SER A 722 35.69 22.29 19.24
CA SER A 722 35.70 23.74 19.46
C SER A 722 34.90 24.55 18.42
N VAL A 723 34.47 23.96 17.30
CA VAL A 723 33.82 24.66 16.16
C VAL A 723 32.31 24.35 16.10
N TRP A 724 31.65 24.25 17.25
CA TRP A 724 30.21 23.93 17.34
C TRP A 724 29.34 25.19 17.49
N PRO A 725 28.23 25.34 16.75
CA PRO A 725 27.38 26.54 16.79
C PRO A 725 26.50 26.66 18.05
N THR A 726 26.67 25.79 19.06
CA THR A 726 25.94 25.86 20.34
C THR A 726 26.87 25.66 21.55
N GLY A 727 28.00 26.38 21.59
CA GLY A 727 28.70 26.74 22.85
C GLY A 727 29.08 25.61 23.82
N GLY A 728 29.20 24.36 23.37
CA GLY A 728 29.44 23.20 24.23
C GLY A 728 30.89 22.74 24.22
N SER A 729 31.51 22.77 25.39
CA SER A 729 32.83 22.20 25.68
C SER A 729 32.84 20.67 25.48
N GLY A 730 33.03 20.17 24.26
CA GLY A 730 33.13 18.72 23.98
C GLY A 730 31.93 17.87 24.41
N GLN A 731 32.10 16.55 24.43
CA GLN A 731 31.10 15.61 24.95
C GLN A 731 31.30 15.37 26.45
N ASN A 732 30.30 15.66 27.29
CA ASN A 732 30.35 15.42 28.74
C ASN A 732 29.77 14.05 29.18
N GLY A 733 29.88 13.03 28.32
CA GLY A 733 29.28 11.71 28.52
C GLY A 733 30.24 10.69 29.15
N LYS A 734 29.70 9.54 29.56
CA LYS A 734 30.46 8.38 30.05
C LYS A 734 30.54 7.30 28.97
N ILE A 735 31.72 6.72 28.75
CA ILE A 735 31.87 5.47 28.00
C ILE A 735 32.14 4.34 28.99
N THR A 736 31.33 3.29 28.94
CA THR A 736 31.41 2.12 29.81
C THR A 736 31.33 0.83 29.01
N ASP A 737 31.77 -0.28 29.60
CA ASP A 737 31.70 -1.59 28.96
C ASP A 737 30.24 -2.06 28.82
N ASN A 738 29.49 -2.06 29.93
CA ASN A 738 28.15 -2.63 30.01
C ASN A 738 27.37 -1.93 31.14
N THR A 739 26.06 -1.70 30.96
CA THR A 739 25.21 -1.08 31.99
C THR A 739 24.35 -2.08 32.78
N ASN A 740 24.31 -3.34 32.35
CA ASN A 740 23.42 -4.38 32.88
C ASN A 740 24.17 -5.47 33.66
N GLY A 741 25.46 -5.27 33.95
CA GLY A 741 26.31 -6.23 34.66
C GLY A 741 26.88 -7.36 33.81
N GLY A 742 26.71 -7.29 32.49
CA GLY A 742 27.26 -8.23 31.50
C GLY A 742 28.75 -8.04 31.21
N THR A 743 29.23 -8.78 30.21
CA THR A 743 30.64 -8.91 29.82
C THR A 743 30.99 -8.21 28.50
N GLY A 744 30.03 -7.55 27.86
CA GLY A 744 30.27 -6.74 26.67
C GLY A 744 31.28 -5.63 26.94
N ARG A 745 32.17 -5.35 25.98
CA ARG A 745 33.25 -4.36 26.10
C ARG A 745 33.13 -3.28 25.05
N VAL A 746 33.61 -2.08 25.39
CA VAL A 746 33.72 -0.95 24.46
C VAL A 746 35.18 -0.59 24.22
N GLY A 747 35.58 -0.39 22.96
CA GLY A 747 36.84 0.19 22.55
C GLY A 747 36.64 1.54 21.84
N LEU A 748 37.70 2.34 21.76
CA LEU A 748 37.66 3.68 21.14
C LEU A 748 38.74 3.78 20.07
N THR A 749 38.40 4.27 18.89
CA THR A 749 39.37 4.59 17.82
C THR A 749 39.18 6.03 17.35
N LYS A 750 40.24 6.83 17.39
CA LYS A 750 40.29 8.19 16.86
C LYS A 750 41.02 8.22 15.51
N ILE A 751 40.35 8.76 14.50
CA ILE A 751 40.83 8.96 13.13
C ILE A 751 40.65 10.43 12.69
N GLY A 752 41.14 10.77 11.49
CA GLY A 752 41.13 12.12 10.91
C GLY A 752 41.96 13.15 11.67
N THR A 753 42.22 14.32 11.08
CA THR A 753 43.26 15.25 11.60
C THR A 753 42.77 16.18 12.71
N GLY A 754 41.45 16.23 12.98
CA GLY A 754 40.84 17.12 13.96
C GLY A 754 41.07 16.72 15.43
N THR A 755 40.65 17.59 16.35
CA THR A 755 40.74 17.37 17.80
C THR A 755 39.40 16.94 18.39
N ILE A 756 39.32 15.72 18.90
CA ILE A 756 38.14 15.23 19.63
C ILE A 756 38.42 15.30 21.12
N GLY A 757 37.63 16.10 21.83
CA GLY A 757 37.69 16.20 23.29
C GLY A 757 36.62 15.34 23.95
N LEU A 758 37.03 14.55 24.95
CA LEU A 758 36.18 13.78 25.86
C LEU A 758 36.17 14.41 27.28
N PRO A 759 35.29 15.39 27.55
CA PRO A 759 35.14 15.93 28.90
C PRO A 759 34.41 15.06 29.94
N THR A 760 34.97 15.09 31.16
CA THR A 760 34.28 15.22 32.46
C THR A 760 33.71 14.00 33.21
N ALA A 761 33.12 12.96 32.59
CA ALA A 761 32.70 11.76 33.34
C ALA A 761 33.75 10.62 33.34
N GLN A 762 33.95 9.96 34.48
CA GLN A 762 34.89 8.85 34.60
C GLN A 762 34.45 7.68 33.70
N SER A 763 35.17 7.49 32.60
CA SER A 763 34.99 6.36 31.69
C SER A 763 35.67 5.11 32.26
N ASP A 764 35.05 3.96 32.10
CA ASP A 764 35.45 2.68 32.72
C ASP A 764 35.39 1.49 31.74
N TYR A 765 35.39 1.79 30.43
CA TYR A 765 35.52 0.80 29.37
C TYR A 765 36.89 0.11 29.36
N SER A 766 36.95 -1.15 28.95
CA SER A 766 38.18 -1.95 28.97
C SER A 766 38.73 -2.29 27.58
N GLY A 767 37.98 -2.06 26.50
CA GLY A 767 38.51 -2.21 25.14
C GLY A 767 39.59 -1.16 24.84
N PRO A 768 40.47 -1.40 23.85
CA PRO A 768 41.63 -0.55 23.59
C PRO A 768 41.24 0.86 23.12
N THR A 769 42.03 1.85 23.49
CA THR A 769 41.98 3.22 22.95
C THR A 769 43.05 3.38 21.88
N ARG A 770 42.67 3.55 20.62
CA ARG A 770 43.57 3.74 19.48
C ARG A 770 43.48 5.17 18.96
N ILE A 771 44.60 5.85 18.79
CA ILE A 771 44.68 7.20 18.24
C ILE A 771 45.55 7.13 16.99
N GLN A 772 44.90 7.05 15.83
CA GLN A 772 45.55 6.81 14.54
C GLN A 772 45.90 8.11 13.81
N ALA A 773 45.13 9.18 14.01
CA ALA A 773 45.38 10.50 13.44
C ALA A 773 44.74 11.62 14.28
N GLY A 774 45.28 12.84 14.15
CA GLY A 774 44.78 14.04 14.84
C GLY A 774 44.97 13.96 16.35
N THR A 775 44.16 14.71 17.11
CA THR A 775 44.31 14.82 18.57
C THR A 775 43.11 14.19 19.30
N LEU A 776 43.38 13.35 20.30
CA LEU A 776 42.40 12.97 21.32
C LEU A 776 42.70 13.74 22.61
N GLU A 777 41.74 14.51 23.10
CA GLU A 777 41.86 15.33 24.29
C GLU A 777 41.03 14.79 25.46
N PHE A 778 41.66 14.62 26.62
CA PHE A 778 41.02 14.34 27.89
C PHE A 778 41.09 15.57 28.78
N THR A 779 39.97 16.04 29.32
CA THR A 779 39.93 17.29 30.11
C THR A 779 39.70 17.09 31.61
N ALA A 780 39.48 15.85 32.08
CA ALA A 780 39.32 15.54 33.49
C ALA A 780 40.24 14.40 33.92
N THR A 781 40.80 14.51 35.14
CA THR A 781 41.61 13.46 35.76
C THR A 781 40.73 12.23 35.99
N GLY A 782 41.11 11.11 35.39
CA GLY A 782 40.30 9.88 35.41
C GLY A 782 39.50 9.61 34.14
N ALA A 783 39.49 10.53 33.17
CA ALA A 783 38.83 10.36 31.88
C ALA A 783 39.51 9.31 30.97
N PRO A 784 40.85 9.19 30.90
CA PRO A 784 41.45 7.97 30.37
C PRO A 784 41.00 6.79 31.24
N SER A 785 40.38 5.79 30.60
CA SER A 785 39.91 4.62 31.33
C SER A 785 41.10 3.88 31.94
N PRO A 786 41.08 3.57 33.24
CA PRO A 786 42.16 2.84 33.90
C PRO A 786 42.24 1.37 33.47
N ARG A 787 41.24 0.92 32.68
CA ARG A 787 41.12 -0.45 32.17
C ARG A 787 41.44 -0.54 30.68
N SER A 788 41.77 0.57 30.02
CA SER A 788 42.07 0.62 28.58
C SER A 788 43.54 0.93 28.32
N ALA A 789 44.18 0.07 27.53
CA ALA A 789 45.50 0.37 26.96
C ALA A 789 45.39 1.44 25.88
N ILE A 790 46.39 2.33 25.83
CA ILE A 790 46.46 3.43 24.84
C ILE A 790 47.47 3.08 23.75
N TYR A 791 47.03 3.13 22.49
CA TYR A 791 47.85 2.97 21.29
C TYR A 791 47.88 4.29 20.53
N LEU A 792 49.06 4.88 20.41
CA LEU A 792 49.28 6.16 19.75
C LEU A 792 50.11 5.97 18.47
N SER A 793 49.62 6.49 17.35
CA SER A 793 50.40 6.64 16.13
C SER A 793 51.35 7.84 16.25
N SER A 794 52.54 7.78 15.67
CA SER A 794 53.47 8.92 15.58
C SER A 794 52.92 10.11 14.79
N THR A 795 51.89 9.88 13.97
CA THR A 795 51.16 10.92 13.23
C THR A 795 49.99 11.54 13.99
N ALA A 796 49.77 11.13 15.25
CA ALA A 796 48.68 11.55 16.10
C ALA A 796 49.19 12.18 17.40
N ALA A 797 48.26 12.79 18.16
CA ALA A 797 48.56 13.43 19.43
C ALA A 797 47.56 13.04 20.52
N LEU A 798 48.07 12.97 21.75
CA LEU A 798 47.30 12.82 22.98
C LEU A 798 47.40 14.12 23.78
N LYS A 799 46.26 14.72 24.12
CA LYS A 799 46.20 15.94 24.93
C LYS A 799 45.58 15.64 26.29
N LEU A 800 46.34 15.85 27.35
CA LEU A 800 45.97 15.60 28.74
C LEU A 800 45.73 16.95 29.43
N SER A 801 44.56 17.53 29.20
CA SER A 801 44.14 18.86 29.69
C SER A 801 43.68 18.88 31.15
N TYR A 802 44.13 17.92 31.97
CA TYR A 802 43.80 17.79 33.39
C TYR A 802 45.06 17.85 34.26
N SER A 803 44.93 18.03 35.58
CA SER A 803 46.07 17.97 36.51
C SER A 803 46.24 16.59 37.14
N GLY A 804 47.48 16.13 37.34
CA GLY A 804 47.80 14.86 37.99
C GLY A 804 48.11 13.71 37.02
N THR A 805 48.13 12.49 37.56
CA THR A 805 48.53 11.27 36.86
C THR A 805 47.38 10.26 36.83
N ARG A 806 47.17 9.59 35.70
CA ARG A 806 46.18 8.51 35.57
C ARG A 806 46.85 7.19 35.20
N ASP A 807 46.58 6.15 35.98
CA ASP A 807 47.02 4.79 35.68
C ASP A 807 46.31 4.23 34.46
N ILE A 808 47.06 3.53 33.62
CA ILE A 808 46.58 2.75 32.48
C ILE A 808 47.29 1.38 32.45
N PRO A 809 46.70 0.35 31.81
CA PRO A 809 47.30 -0.98 31.77
C PRO A 809 48.56 -1.07 30.90
N ALA A 810 48.63 -0.29 29.82
CA ALA A 810 49.76 -0.28 28.90
C ALA A 810 49.71 0.95 27.98
N PHE A 811 50.88 1.42 27.55
CA PHE A 811 51.04 2.46 26.52
C PHE A 811 51.85 1.93 25.33
N TYR A 812 51.41 2.22 24.11
CA TYR A 812 52.06 1.82 22.87
C TYR A 812 52.24 3.02 21.96
N ILE A 813 53.39 3.09 21.28
CA ILE A 813 53.68 4.04 20.20
C ILE A 813 54.02 3.24 18.95
N ASP A 814 53.27 3.44 17.86
CA ASP A 814 53.44 2.72 16.58
C ASP A 814 53.48 1.19 16.75
N GLY A 815 52.63 0.67 17.64
CA GLY A 815 52.56 -0.76 17.97
C GLY A 815 53.65 -1.25 18.92
N THR A 816 54.66 -0.44 19.23
CA THR A 816 55.72 -0.77 20.18
C THR A 816 55.30 -0.44 21.61
N ARG A 817 55.32 -1.44 22.50
CA ARG A 817 55.00 -1.27 23.92
C ARG A 817 56.06 -0.42 24.60
N GLN A 818 55.63 0.61 25.31
CA GLN A 818 56.50 1.48 26.07
C GLN A 818 56.80 0.87 27.47
N PRO A 819 57.93 1.20 28.13
CA PRO A 819 58.30 0.56 29.39
C PRO A 819 57.36 0.85 30.57
N ASP A 820 56.92 -0.17 31.29
CA ASP A 820 56.06 0.04 32.47
C ASP A 820 56.80 0.67 33.65
N GLY A 821 56.04 1.22 34.60
CA GLY A 821 56.58 1.89 35.77
C GLY A 821 57.02 3.33 35.52
N ILE A 822 56.74 3.87 34.33
CA ILE A 822 57.11 5.22 33.91
C ILE A 822 55.86 6.10 33.76
N VAL A 823 56.03 7.38 34.12
CA VAL A 823 55.04 8.45 33.87
C VAL A 823 55.28 9.03 32.48
N TYR A 824 54.26 9.03 31.63
CA TYR A 824 54.25 9.66 30.32
C TYR A 824 53.48 10.98 30.37
N SER A 825 54.14 12.04 29.94
CA SER A 825 53.62 13.42 29.92
C SER A 825 54.24 14.22 28.78
N ALA A 826 53.79 15.47 28.61
CA ALA A 826 54.40 16.43 27.70
C ALA A 826 55.90 16.66 27.97
N ALA A 827 56.37 16.44 29.21
CA ALA A 827 57.80 16.54 29.53
C ALA A 827 58.61 15.35 28.97
N THR A 828 58.02 14.15 28.94
CA THR A 828 58.71 12.94 28.45
C THR A 828 58.55 12.72 26.94
N HIS A 829 57.43 13.16 26.35
CA HIS A 829 57.07 12.92 24.96
C HIS A 829 56.42 14.17 24.32
N PRO A 830 57.12 15.33 24.25
CA PRO A 830 56.53 16.62 23.87
C PRO A 830 55.97 16.68 22.44
N SER A 831 56.43 15.82 21.54
CA SER A 831 55.93 15.74 20.16
C SER A 831 54.60 14.98 20.03
N LEU A 832 54.23 14.18 21.04
CA LEU A 832 53.09 13.26 20.99
C LEU A 832 52.08 13.52 22.12
N ILE A 833 52.54 14.03 23.25
CA ILE A 833 51.73 14.33 24.43
C ILE A 833 51.78 15.83 24.72
N SER A 834 50.62 16.44 24.98
CA SER A 834 50.50 17.85 25.37
C SER A 834 49.57 18.02 26.58
N GLY A 835 49.65 19.17 27.26
CA GLY A 835 48.82 19.50 28.43
C GLY A 835 49.50 19.23 29.78
N PRO A 836 48.89 19.69 30.88
CA PRO A 836 49.46 19.59 32.23
C PRO A 836 49.38 18.20 32.87
N GLY A 837 48.62 17.27 32.29
CA GLY A 837 48.38 15.94 32.85
C GLY A 837 49.42 14.91 32.44
N SER A 838 49.33 13.73 33.06
CA SER A 838 50.16 12.58 32.73
C SER A 838 49.41 11.25 32.85
N ILE A 839 49.97 10.20 32.25
CA ILE A 839 49.52 8.82 32.38
C ILE A 839 50.66 7.95 32.94
N TYR A 840 50.32 6.90 33.68
CA TYR A 840 51.28 5.96 34.24
C TYR A 840 50.97 4.55 33.75
N SER A 841 51.93 3.89 33.11
CA SER A 841 51.75 2.49 32.69
C SER A 841 52.07 1.58 33.86
N SER A 842 51.05 0.92 34.42
CA SER A 842 51.23 0.08 35.60
C SER A 842 52.02 -1.19 35.25
N PRO A 843 53.07 -1.55 36.01
CA PRO A 843 53.80 -2.81 35.82
C PRO A 843 53.00 -4.04 36.29
N VAL A 844 51.89 -3.82 37.01
CA VAL A 844 50.96 -4.86 37.46
C VAL A 844 49.56 -4.50 36.98
N THR A 845 48.90 -5.42 36.29
CA THR A 845 47.51 -5.29 35.86
C THR A 845 46.64 -6.32 36.55
N ILE A 846 45.40 -5.95 36.85
CA ILE A 846 44.39 -6.81 37.45
C ILE A 846 43.14 -6.74 36.59
N GLU A 847 42.66 -7.90 36.16
CA GLU A 847 41.39 -8.03 35.45
C GLU A 847 40.54 -9.17 36.01
N ARG A 848 39.22 -9.10 35.79
CA ARG A 848 38.30 -10.17 36.13
C ARG A 848 38.08 -11.06 34.92
N SER A 849 38.23 -12.37 35.08
CA SER A 849 38.01 -13.36 34.04
C SER A 849 37.11 -14.48 34.59
N GLY A 850 35.82 -14.41 34.26
CA GLY A 850 34.80 -15.31 34.81
C GLY A 850 34.73 -15.25 36.35
N PRO A 851 34.85 -16.39 37.07
CA PRO A 851 34.87 -16.41 38.53
C PRO A 851 36.22 -16.01 39.14
N ASN A 852 37.24 -15.73 38.33
CA ASN A 852 38.61 -15.48 38.79
C ASN A 852 39.04 -14.01 38.62
N VAL A 853 40.04 -13.62 39.39
CA VAL A 853 40.86 -12.43 39.21
C VAL A 853 42.19 -12.88 38.59
N VAL A 854 42.58 -12.24 37.50
CA VAL A 854 43.85 -12.49 36.80
C VAL A 854 44.77 -11.30 37.06
N VAL A 855 45.90 -11.57 37.71
CA VAL A 855 46.95 -10.59 38.01
C VAL A 855 48.10 -10.85 37.05
N SER A 856 48.42 -9.88 36.19
CA SER A 856 49.54 -9.97 35.25
C SER A 856 50.59 -8.91 35.57
N TRP A 857 51.84 -9.22 35.31
CA TRP A 857 52.94 -8.26 35.41
C TRP A 857 53.99 -8.51 34.33
N SER A 858 54.68 -7.44 33.94
CA SER A 858 55.54 -7.38 32.76
C SER A 858 57.04 -7.43 33.07
N ASN A 859 57.44 -7.16 34.32
CA ASN A 859 58.84 -7.07 34.74
C ASN A 859 59.28 -8.29 35.55
N SER A 860 60.59 -8.55 35.63
CA SER A 860 61.16 -9.49 36.61
C SER A 860 61.00 -8.90 38.01
N GLY A 861 60.04 -9.41 38.79
CA GLY A 861 59.80 -9.00 40.16
C GLY A 861 59.01 -10.06 40.90
N THR A 862 59.09 -10.06 42.23
CA THR A 862 58.32 -11.00 43.06
C THR A 862 56.94 -10.39 43.30
N LEU A 863 55.88 -11.08 42.86
CA LEU A 863 54.52 -10.66 43.18
C LEU A 863 54.31 -10.83 44.69
N GLN A 864 53.88 -9.76 45.35
CA GLN A 864 53.49 -9.79 46.76
C GLN A 864 52.00 -9.56 46.88
N GLN A 865 51.37 -10.22 47.86
CA GLN A 865 49.99 -9.95 48.26
C GLN A 865 49.91 -9.36 49.67
N SER A 866 48.85 -8.61 49.91
CA SER A 866 48.48 -8.07 51.22
C SER A 866 46.97 -8.08 51.40
N SER A 867 46.48 -8.24 52.62
CA SER A 867 45.06 -8.08 52.97
C SER A 867 44.73 -6.72 53.60
N ASP A 868 45.75 -5.95 54.00
CA ASP A 868 45.63 -4.75 54.84
C ASP A 868 46.45 -3.55 54.34
N LEU A 869 47.16 -3.68 53.20
CA LEU A 869 48.11 -2.73 52.63
C LEU A 869 49.37 -2.46 53.48
N THR A 870 49.51 -3.08 54.67
CA THR A 870 50.65 -2.87 55.57
C THR A 870 51.59 -4.08 55.57
N THR A 871 51.03 -5.29 55.67
CA THR A 871 51.78 -6.55 55.69
C THR A 871 51.77 -7.17 54.30
N TRP A 872 52.95 -7.28 53.69
CA TRP A 872 53.13 -7.81 52.34
C TRP A 872 53.88 -9.12 52.37
N THR A 873 53.30 -10.16 51.76
CA THR A 873 53.88 -11.50 51.70
C THR A 873 54.18 -11.84 50.25
N ASP A 874 55.38 -12.34 49.97
CA ASP A 874 55.71 -12.91 48.65
C ASP A 874 54.73 -14.03 48.32
N LEU A 875 54.25 -14.08 47.09
CA LEU A 875 53.53 -15.24 46.54
C LEU A 875 54.58 -16.15 45.89
N PRO A 876 55.08 -17.19 46.60
CA PRO A 876 56.06 -18.10 46.04
C PRO A 876 55.50 -18.78 44.78
N ASP A 877 56.37 -18.94 43.78
CA ASP A 877 56.08 -19.60 42.51
C ASP A 877 54.99 -18.94 41.64
N ALA A 878 54.57 -17.71 41.97
CA ALA A 878 53.64 -16.97 41.13
C ALA A 878 54.28 -16.68 39.75
N VAL A 879 53.62 -17.17 38.70
CA VAL A 879 53.96 -16.88 37.29
C VAL A 879 52.93 -15.92 36.71
N SER A 880 53.38 -14.96 35.91
CA SER A 880 52.50 -14.01 35.22
C SER A 880 51.90 -14.71 33.99
N PRO A 881 50.56 -14.77 33.82
CA PRO A 881 49.53 -14.26 34.72
C PRO A 881 49.17 -15.23 35.87
N LEU A 882 48.96 -14.71 37.07
CA LEU A 882 48.41 -15.43 38.22
C LEU A 882 46.87 -15.38 38.16
N SER A 883 46.20 -16.53 38.17
CA SER A 883 44.73 -16.62 38.21
C SER A 883 44.27 -17.14 39.57
N GLU A 884 43.48 -16.34 40.30
CA GLU A 884 42.92 -16.71 41.61
C GLU A 884 41.39 -16.59 41.61
N PRO A 885 40.65 -17.41 42.37
CA PRO A 885 39.22 -17.23 42.55
C PRO A 885 38.88 -15.86 43.15
N ALA A 886 37.90 -15.16 42.58
CA ALA A 886 37.38 -13.93 43.14
C ALA A 886 36.70 -14.24 44.49
N SER A 887 37.11 -13.56 45.56
CA SER A 887 36.58 -13.76 46.91
C SER A 887 36.05 -12.47 47.52
N ALA A 888 35.25 -12.56 48.58
CA ALA A 888 34.78 -11.40 49.33
C ALA A 888 35.90 -10.70 50.13
N GLN A 889 37.05 -11.36 50.35
CA GLN A 889 38.19 -10.74 51.00
C GLN A 889 38.94 -9.82 50.04
N ARG A 890 39.24 -8.61 50.51
CA ARG A 890 40.10 -7.67 49.79
C ARG A 890 41.54 -8.21 49.78
N LYS A 891 42.08 -8.41 48.59
CA LYS A 891 43.48 -8.71 48.35
C LYS A 891 44.09 -7.56 47.54
N PHE A 892 45.29 -7.17 47.91
CA PHE A 892 46.09 -6.16 47.24
C PHE A 892 47.34 -6.83 46.70
N TYR A 893 47.75 -6.48 45.47
CA TYR A 893 48.94 -7.03 44.85
C TYR A 893 49.90 -5.89 44.52
N ARG A 894 51.21 -6.15 44.67
CA ARG A 894 52.27 -5.26 44.20
C ARG A 894 53.43 -6.08 43.65
N LEU A 895 54.23 -5.46 42.80
CA LEU A 895 55.52 -6.02 42.43
C LEU A 895 56.60 -5.49 43.37
N ARG A 896 57.31 -6.38 44.06
CA ARG A 896 58.60 -6.02 44.67
C ARG A 896 59.66 -6.19 43.59
N GLN A 897 60.29 -5.07 43.24
CA GLN A 897 61.46 -5.03 42.38
C GLN A 897 62.72 -5.05 43.23
#